data_AF-A0A0F9J045-F1
#
_entry.id   AF-A0A0F9J045-F1
#
_cell.length_a   1.000
_cell.length_b   1.000
_cell.length_c   1.000
_cell.angle_alpha   90.00
_cell.angle_beta   90.00
_cell.angle_gamma   90.00
#
_symmetry.space_group_name_H-M   'P 1'
#
loop_
_entity.id
_entity.type
_entity.pdbx_description
1 polymer ?
#
loop_
_entity_poly.entity_id
_entity_poly.type
_entity_poly.pdbx_seq_one_letter_code
_entity_poly.pdbx_strand_id
1 'polypeptide(L)'
;MTKIFFIGDTHFGKSYPFKKMYDLNISERSLDVINNCGKIIQTAIEEEADLVIFLGDLYDRQNISPTIRRIVRENIFVPLNENNIKTIIIGGNHDSIRNPKRGADIQELSNFSNVEVYTGVQSKIVENKGSRIGLVFLPYIHFDVLVSIAKERNIPAELGQYNYDIAQKLFESFIKQICEEKLKDCDKRILMGHYYLEGAKIRETNNPSIIYGEFKFNRQMVQKKYFDLVIFGHVHLQQAMWNDERIIIPGSIDQIDMGERNSKKYYSVYNVDTDELEYREIECRNHVKTEIEISENSDDLTQLILENLPPKPSIKDCVCKIIINHPKGTEAQIDKVKVEHHFKDSFYTDISYKEKTEKEPEGLREVNLDPKSLYQDLLSQKYQDHALYNDLKAIGLDLLEKELSLVEHTAKGSISIKSIDMQNFNKYGKGPNKITFDEDLYVIKGPTGAGKSSILDAITFALFKRSTRKDVGLNLDEILYENGYVNLEMLIGDNTLTVRRTRKSPKLDIKLDDKPLYLGLKVPEKEKKLESIIGYDYEGFTSSFFIRQQELQIFSNLTSSERHERLVKLFKLKIFQNIYKKLKSTINEFQREQDNLQGEIIGLGRRVEELPQKEKELKEKTEEFHMREKERDEASTEMEKTRKQIENIQEEASKYASTQKQTEETSEVIETKEEEIEYYKNLQIEFTELQNKLKGVKEYKKEKIQLETQKEVIEKNIHEKELIQSELKNFQNLIEQTKKQYTSQQNDLNNQITTKDSRLSKLKVAMTKEEAFTTLRSDGVFTERLSRLQDVEIPMAQEYNDDARLKEFTSSMKETQKELLIIKPRQKDISKDLFIADELEEDKNALTKKVAQIEQNKQEGISKFEKEVKALEKTVKEKGLDEDFETKLGAIKSELQKIKQKEQEKEDLEKKLSRKKDYSLLIEREDKEITQLNKKLDKLKTELVKLEASYQKYLDLSEIFGKQQQQLQELETIIKGLQVEIEYITKDINDIQKTEAEVKGIRKELKKIKDKIEIYTLLREDIFHLNGVPKFAIEKILPAISISASEILNDLTDGKFNQIIFIPLGGNRVGFEIYVY
;
A
#
# COMPACT_ATOMS: atom_id res chain seq x y z
N MET A 1 -40.60 -33.11 -65.22
CA MET A 1 -39.64 -32.34 -64.40
C MET A 1 -38.23 -32.60 -64.88
N THR A 2 -37.87 -31.92 -65.96
CA THR A 2 -36.55 -31.97 -66.57
C THR A 2 -35.64 -30.89 -66.00
N LYS A 3 -36.12 -29.65 -65.80
CA LYS A 3 -35.30 -28.50 -65.35
C LYS A 3 -35.84 -27.83 -64.09
N ILE A 4 -34.96 -27.63 -63.11
CA ILE A 4 -35.24 -26.92 -61.85
C ILE A 4 -34.34 -25.70 -61.74
N PHE A 5 -34.94 -24.53 -61.54
CA PHE A 5 -34.22 -23.27 -61.30
C PHE A 5 -34.18 -22.98 -59.81
N PHE A 6 -33.01 -22.67 -59.28
CA PHE A 6 -32.80 -22.30 -57.88
C PHE A 6 -32.34 -20.85 -57.80
N ILE A 7 -33.08 -20.06 -57.04
CA ILE A 7 -32.87 -18.63 -56.84
C ILE A 7 -32.68 -18.39 -55.34
N GLY A 8 -31.50 -17.93 -54.93
CA GLY A 8 -31.17 -17.66 -53.52
C GLY A 8 -31.26 -16.18 -53.17
N ASP A 9 -31.67 -15.92 -51.92
CA ASP A 9 -31.40 -14.68 -51.16
C ASP A 9 -31.63 -13.39 -51.97
N THR A 10 -32.88 -13.16 -52.39
CA THR A 10 -33.23 -12.04 -53.26
C THR A 10 -33.38 -10.72 -52.51
N HIS A 11 -33.76 -10.74 -51.24
CA HIS A 11 -33.95 -9.55 -50.38
C HIS A 11 -34.74 -8.42 -51.04
N PHE A 12 -35.85 -8.75 -51.71
CA PHE A 12 -36.69 -7.75 -52.35
C PHE A 12 -37.17 -6.72 -51.33
N GLY A 13 -37.06 -5.44 -51.70
CA GLY A 13 -37.42 -4.32 -50.84
C GLY A 13 -36.31 -3.83 -49.93
N LYS A 14 -35.07 -4.34 -50.06
CA LYS A 14 -33.91 -3.73 -49.40
C LYS A 14 -33.81 -2.25 -49.75
N SER A 15 -33.72 -1.43 -48.71
CA SER A 15 -33.75 0.03 -48.82
C SER A 15 -32.34 0.60 -49.00
N TYR A 16 -32.14 1.36 -50.08
CA TYR A 16 -30.90 2.11 -50.31
C TYR A 16 -31.18 3.61 -50.18
N PRO A 17 -30.31 4.38 -49.50
CA PRO A 17 -30.57 5.80 -49.21
C PRO A 17 -30.39 6.73 -50.42
N PHE A 18 -29.92 6.22 -51.57
CA PHE A 18 -29.54 6.98 -52.75
C PHE A 18 -30.38 6.61 -54.00
N LYS A 19 -30.30 7.47 -55.03
CA LYS A 19 -30.99 7.29 -56.33
C LYS A 19 -32.46 6.89 -56.18
N LYS A 20 -33.17 7.58 -55.29
CA LYS A 20 -34.59 7.35 -55.06
C LYS A 20 -35.43 7.98 -56.17
N MET A 21 -36.32 7.19 -56.74
CA MET A 21 -37.38 7.69 -57.61
C MET A 21 -38.46 8.34 -56.73
N TYR A 22 -38.64 9.66 -56.88
CA TYR A 22 -39.55 10.44 -56.04
C TYR A 22 -40.99 9.89 -56.03
N ASP A 23 -41.51 9.46 -57.19
CA ASP A 23 -42.89 9.01 -57.33
C ASP A 23 -43.17 7.65 -56.66
N LEU A 24 -42.16 6.80 -56.56
CA LEU A 24 -42.27 5.44 -56.01
C LEU A 24 -41.68 5.31 -54.59
N ASN A 25 -40.85 6.27 -54.18
CA ASN A 25 -40.02 6.22 -52.98
C ASN A 25 -39.18 4.93 -52.87
N ILE A 26 -38.68 4.46 -54.02
CA ILE A 26 -37.84 3.26 -54.15
C ILE A 26 -36.53 3.68 -54.82
N SER A 27 -35.41 3.09 -54.38
CA SER A 27 -34.12 3.30 -55.04
C SER A 27 -34.06 2.53 -56.36
N GLU A 28 -33.47 3.13 -57.40
CA GLU A 28 -33.12 2.43 -58.64
C GLU A 28 -32.31 1.15 -58.35
N ARG A 29 -31.48 1.14 -57.30
CA ARG A 29 -30.75 -0.06 -56.87
C ARG A 29 -31.65 -1.21 -56.42
N SER A 30 -32.74 -0.89 -55.70
CA SER A 30 -33.73 -1.89 -55.30
C SER A 30 -34.44 -2.48 -56.52
N LEU A 31 -34.60 -1.70 -57.60
CA LEU A 31 -35.19 -2.17 -58.85
C LEU A 31 -34.25 -3.07 -59.65
N ASP A 32 -32.93 -2.83 -59.64
CA ASP A 32 -31.98 -3.73 -60.32
C ASP A 32 -32.13 -5.17 -59.86
N VAL A 33 -32.28 -5.40 -58.55
CA VAL A 33 -32.43 -6.75 -57.98
C VAL A 33 -33.71 -7.41 -58.50
N ILE A 34 -34.82 -6.67 -58.55
CA ILE A 34 -36.09 -7.15 -59.11
C ILE A 34 -35.94 -7.42 -60.61
N ASN A 35 -35.29 -6.53 -61.35
CA ASN A 35 -35.08 -6.67 -62.79
C ASN A 35 -34.16 -7.86 -63.13
N ASN A 36 -33.12 -8.08 -62.34
CA ASN A 36 -32.22 -9.23 -62.49
C ASN A 36 -32.97 -10.54 -62.21
N CYS A 37 -33.82 -10.59 -61.18
CA CYS A 37 -34.71 -11.73 -61.00
C CYS A 37 -35.67 -11.90 -62.17
N GLY A 38 -36.22 -10.80 -62.70
CA GLY A 38 -37.11 -10.82 -63.87
C GLY A 38 -36.44 -11.43 -65.11
N LYS A 39 -35.15 -11.12 -65.34
CA LYS A 39 -34.36 -11.77 -66.42
C LYS A 39 -34.25 -13.29 -66.20
N ILE A 40 -34.01 -13.73 -64.97
CA ILE A 40 -33.96 -15.17 -64.63
C ILE A 40 -35.32 -15.82 -64.90
N ILE A 41 -36.41 -15.18 -64.51
CA ILE A 41 -37.78 -15.68 -64.78
C ILE A 41 -38.03 -15.77 -66.29
N GLN A 42 -37.62 -14.77 -67.06
CA GLN A 42 -37.76 -14.79 -68.51
C GLN A 42 -36.99 -15.97 -69.13
N THR A 43 -35.75 -16.23 -68.68
CA THR A 43 -34.98 -17.41 -69.09
C THR A 43 -35.67 -18.71 -68.69
N ALA A 44 -36.27 -18.78 -67.49
CA ALA A 44 -37.02 -19.95 -67.04
C ALA A 44 -38.25 -20.22 -67.93
N ILE A 45 -38.91 -19.17 -68.43
CA ILE A 45 -40.02 -19.29 -69.38
C ILE A 45 -39.53 -19.77 -70.75
N GLU A 46 -38.48 -19.14 -71.29
CA GLU A 46 -37.90 -19.50 -72.60
C GLU A 46 -37.36 -20.93 -72.64
N GLU A 47 -36.85 -21.42 -71.51
CA GLU A 47 -36.33 -22.78 -71.39
C GLU A 47 -37.35 -23.81 -70.90
N GLU A 48 -38.63 -23.42 -70.80
CA GLU A 48 -39.74 -24.27 -70.36
C GLU A 48 -39.44 -24.96 -69.01
N ALA A 49 -38.99 -24.19 -68.02
CA ALA A 49 -38.67 -24.71 -66.69
C ALA A 49 -39.89 -25.37 -66.04
N ASP A 50 -39.72 -26.58 -65.50
CA ASP A 50 -40.79 -27.27 -64.80
C ASP A 50 -41.03 -26.70 -63.39
N LEU A 51 -39.96 -26.20 -62.76
CA LEU A 51 -39.98 -25.74 -61.37
C LEU A 51 -38.99 -24.61 -61.12
N VAL A 52 -39.47 -23.54 -60.50
CA VAL A 52 -38.65 -22.44 -59.95
C VAL A 52 -38.73 -22.48 -58.43
N ILE A 53 -37.58 -22.44 -57.76
CA ILE A 53 -37.48 -22.53 -56.31
C ILE A 53 -36.73 -21.32 -55.77
N PHE A 54 -37.41 -20.56 -54.91
CA PHE A 54 -36.79 -19.50 -54.11
C PHE A 54 -36.32 -20.09 -52.78
N LEU A 55 -35.02 -19.99 -52.50
CA LEU A 55 -34.34 -20.62 -51.38
C LEU A 55 -34.29 -19.75 -50.12
N GLY A 56 -35.38 -19.03 -49.84
CA GLY A 56 -35.51 -18.15 -48.67
C GLY A 56 -34.90 -16.77 -48.87
N ASP A 57 -35.19 -15.92 -47.88
CA ASP A 57 -34.95 -14.48 -47.88
C ASP A 57 -35.45 -13.82 -49.17
N LEU A 58 -36.70 -14.13 -49.51
CA LEU A 58 -37.37 -13.54 -50.66
C LEU A 58 -37.48 -12.03 -50.47
N TYR A 59 -37.92 -11.61 -49.29
CA TYR A 59 -38.05 -10.21 -48.88
C TYR A 59 -36.97 -9.82 -47.87
N ASP A 60 -36.55 -8.55 -47.89
CA ASP A 60 -35.58 -8.02 -46.91
C ASP A 60 -36.15 -8.02 -45.47
N ARG A 61 -37.48 -8.04 -45.32
CA ARG A 61 -38.18 -7.97 -44.03
C ARG A 61 -39.51 -8.71 -44.11
N GLN A 62 -40.03 -9.11 -42.96
CA GLN A 62 -41.34 -9.77 -42.83
C GLN A 62 -42.51 -8.95 -43.40
N ASN A 63 -42.41 -7.62 -43.28
CA ASN A 63 -43.38 -6.67 -43.82
C ASN A 63 -42.64 -5.67 -44.73
N ILE A 64 -42.99 -5.65 -46.01
CA ILE A 64 -42.39 -4.77 -47.01
C ILE A 64 -43.39 -3.77 -47.59
N SER A 65 -42.88 -2.74 -48.26
CA SER A 65 -43.70 -1.70 -48.88
C SER A 65 -44.74 -2.30 -49.85
N PRO A 66 -46.02 -1.87 -49.81
CA PRO A 66 -47.02 -2.26 -50.79
C PRO A 66 -46.60 -2.03 -52.24
N THR A 67 -45.81 -0.98 -52.51
CA THR A 67 -45.27 -0.69 -53.84
C THR A 67 -44.31 -1.78 -54.31
N ILE A 68 -43.38 -2.22 -53.44
CA ILE A 68 -42.46 -3.32 -53.77
C ILE A 68 -43.24 -4.62 -53.97
N ARG A 69 -44.19 -4.94 -53.07
CA ARG A 69 -45.06 -6.13 -53.22
C ARG A 69 -45.75 -6.14 -54.58
N ARG A 70 -46.31 -5.00 -54.99
CA ARG A 70 -46.96 -4.85 -56.30
C ARG A 70 -45.99 -5.13 -57.44
N ILE A 71 -44.82 -4.50 -57.45
CA ILE A 71 -43.83 -4.63 -58.53
C ILE A 71 -43.30 -6.07 -58.62
N VAL A 72 -42.93 -6.67 -57.48
CA VAL A 72 -42.46 -8.06 -57.43
C VAL A 72 -43.55 -9.01 -57.92
N ARG A 73 -44.79 -8.81 -57.49
CA ARG A 73 -45.93 -9.60 -57.95
C ARG A 73 -46.12 -9.50 -59.47
N GLU A 74 -46.11 -8.29 -60.02
CA GLU A 74 -46.33 -8.02 -61.45
C GLU A 74 -45.19 -8.51 -62.34
N ASN A 75 -43.93 -8.37 -61.90
CA ASN A 75 -42.76 -8.69 -62.73
C ASN A 75 -42.24 -10.11 -62.58
N ILE A 76 -42.51 -10.78 -61.45
CA ILE A 76 -41.93 -12.10 -61.13
C ILE A 76 -43.03 -13.16 -61.13
N PHE A 77 -44.05 -13.00 -60.28
CA PHE A 77 -45.01 -14.08 -60.00
C PHE A 77 -46.16 -14.15 -61.01
N VAL A 78 -46.63 -13.03 -61.56
CA VAL A 78 -47.63 -13.03 -62.64
C VAL A 78 -47.10 -13.76 -63.90
N PRO A 79 -45.89 -13.47 -64.43
CA PRO A 79 -45.34 -14.21 -65.58
C PRO A 79 -45.19 -15.71 -65.32
N LEU A 80 -44.74 -16.11 -64.12
CA LEU A 80 -44.64 -17.53 -63.75
C LEU A 80 -46.02 -18.21 -63.74
N ASN A 81 -47.04 -17.52 -63.24
CA ASN A 81 -48.41 -18.03 -63.18
C ASN A 81 -49.06 -18.13 -64.56
N GLU A 82 -48.90 -17.12 -65.42
CA GLU A 82 -49.44 -17.11 -66.78
C GLU A 82 -48.85 -18.23 -67.66
N ASN A 83 -47.57 -18.57 -67.43
CA ASN A 83 -46.89 -19.66 -68.13
C ASN A 83 -47.02 -21.03 -67.42
N ASN A 84 -47.85 -21.13 -66.37
CA ASN A 84 -48.07 -22.36 -65.58
C ASN A 84 -46.79 -23.01 -65.03
N ILE A 85 -45.73 -22.23 -64.79
CA ILE A 85 -44.48 -22.75 -64.22
C ILE A 85 -44.69 -22.93 -62.72
N LYS A 86 -44.44 -24.14 -62.21
CA LYS A 86 -44.60 -24.40 -60.78
C LYS A 86 -43.54 -23.61 -60.01
N THR A 87 -43.97 -22.93 -58.94
CA THR A 87 -43.06 -22.13 -58.11
C THR A 87 -43.14 -22.58 -56.67
N ILE A 88 -41.99 -22.79 -56.03
CA ILE A 88 -41.90 -23.11 -54.60
C ILE A 88 -41.05 -22.04 -53.91
N ILE A 89 -41.50 -21.60 -52.75
CA ILE A 89 -40.81 -20.60 -51.94
C ILE A 89 -40.63 -21.20 -50.54
N ILE A 90 -39.39 -21.37 -50.09
CA ILE A 90 -39.12 -21.66 -48.67
C ILE A 90 -38.92 -20.34 -47.94
N GLY A 91 -39.43 -20.21 -46.70
CA GLY A 91 -39.20 -19.01 -45.90
C GLY A 91 -37.78 -18.95 -45.35
N GLY A 92 -37.08 -17.81 -45.54
CA GLY A 92 -35.79 -17.54 -44.89
C GLY A 92 -35.93 -16.88 -43.52
N ASN A 93 -34.83 -16.46 -42.91
CA ASN A 93 -34.86 -15.81 -41.59
C ASN A 93 -35.50 -14.41 -41.63
N HIS A 94 -35.50 -13.74 -42.78
CA HIS A 94 -36.19 -12.47 -42.98
C HIS A 94 -37.69 -12.63 -43.24
N ASP A 95 -38.10 -13.79 -43.79
CA ASP A 95 -39.47 -14.09 -44.15
C ASP A 95 -40.26 -14.80 -43.03
N SER A 96 -39.57 -15.60 -42.23
CA SER A 96 -40.18 -16.43 -41.17
C SER A 96 -40.57 -15.61 -39.94
N ILE A 97 -41.72 -15.95 -39.34
CA ILE A 97 -42.22 -15.33 -38.10
C ILE A 97 -42.14 -16.34 -36.95
N ARG A 98 -41.61 -15.90 -35.80
CA ARG A 98 -41.53 -16.70 -34.56
C ARG A 98 -42.88 -17.25 -34.08
N ASN A 99 -43.95 -16.49 -34.25
CA ASN A 99 -45.30 -16.89 -33.89
C ASN A 99 -46.11 -17.20 -35.16
N PRO A 100 -46.39 -18.48 -35.45
CA PRO A 100 -47.14 -18.87 -36.66
C PRO A 100 -48.59 -18.38 -36.68
N LYS A 101 -49.11 -17.81 -35.57
CA LYS A 101 -50.42 -17.12 -35.55
C LYS A 101 -50.40 -15.72 -36.19
N ARG A 102 -49.21 -15.17 -36.51
CA ARG A 102 -49.05 -13.91 -37.24
C ARG A 102 -48.70 -14.22 -38.70
N GLY A 103 -49.27 -13.47 -39.63
CA GLY A 103 -48.99 -13.61 -41.05
C GLY A 103 -47.77 -12.79 -41.49
N ALA A 104 -47.03 -13.30 -42.47
CA ALA A 104 -45.92 -12.63 -43.17
C ALA A 104 -46.35 -12.32 -44.61
N ASP A 105 -45.79 -11.26 -45.20
CA ASP A 105 -46.12 -10.86 -46.57
C ASP A 105 -45.83 -11.96 -47.61
N ILE A 106 -44.85 -12.83 -47.35
CA ILE A 106 -44.53 -13.98 -48.21
C ILE A 106 -45.71 -14.95 -48.36
N GLN A 107 -46.59 -15.05 -47.36
CA GLN A 107 -47.74 -15.96 -47.41
C GLN A 107 -48.80 -15.50 -48.41
N GLU A 108 -48.87 -14.19 -48.72
CA GLU A 108 -49.80 -13.66 -49.72
C GLU A 108 -49.55 -14.25 -51.12
N LEU A 109 -48.32 -14.69 -51.40
CA LEU A 109 -47.95 -15.28 -52.69
C LEU A 109 -48.57 -16.66 -52.90
N SER A 110 -49.01 -17.34 -51.84
CA SER A 110 -49.75 -18.60 -51.97
C SER A 110 -51.14 -18.46 -52.61
N ASN A 111 -51.61 -17.23 -52.84
CA ASN A 111 -52.83 -16.95 -53.59
C ASN A 111 -52.71 -17.23 -55.10
N PHE A 112 -51.48 -17.37 -55.62
CA PHE A 112 -51.26 -17.84 -56.99
C PHE A 112 -51.38 -19.37 -57.05
N SER A 113 -52.14 -19.91 -58.00
CA SER A 113 -52.41 -21.36 -58.08
C SER A 113 -51.16 -22.19 -58.38
N ASN A 114 -50.17 -21.61 -59.05
CA ASN A 114 -48.89 -22.25 -59.35
C ASN A 114 -47.83 -22.10 -58.23
N VAL A 115 -48.07 -21.29 -57.19
CA VAL A 115 -47.10 -20.99 -56.12
C VAL A 115 -47.41 -21.80 -54.84
N GLU A 116 -46.39 -22.41 -54.25
CA GLU A 116 -46.47 -23.02 -52.92
C GLU A 116 -45.44 -22.36 -51.99
N VAL A 117 -45.88 -21.90 -50.81
CA VAL A 117 -45.03 -21.25 -49.81
C VAL A 117 -44.90 -22.16 -48.59
N TYR A 118 -43.68 -22.50 -48.22
CA TYR A 118 -43.38 -23.36 -47.07
C TYR A 118 -42.64 -22.59 -45.99
N THR A 119 -43.25 -22.49 -44.80
CA THR A 119 -42.66 -21.89 -43.60
C THR A 119 -42.38 -22.93 -42.50
N GLY A 120 -42.48 -24.22 -42.83
CA GLY A 120 -42.13 -25.35 -41.97
C GLY A 120 -41.65 -26.53 -42.81
N VAL A 121 -41.07 -27.53 -42.16
CA VAL A 121 -40.48 -28.70 -42.85
C VAL A 121 -41.54 -29.46 -43.65
N GLN A 122 -41.27 -29.66 -44.94
CA GLN A 122 -42.18 -30.34 -45.88
C GLN A 122 -41.40 -31.26 -46.83
N SER A 123 -42.10 -32.21 -47.45
CA SER A 123 -41.54 -33.10 -48.47
C SER A 123 -42.53 -33.35 -49.59
N LYS A 124 -42.05 -33.51 -50.81
CA LYS A 124 -42.88 -33.77 -52.00
C LYS A 124 -42.24 -34.83 -52.89
N ILE A 125 -43.06 -35.64 -53.55
CA ILE A 125 -42.61 -36.56 -54.59
C ILE A 125 -43.09 -35.99 -55.92
N VAL A 126 -42.19 -35.93 -56.89
CA VAL A 126 -42.48 -35.53 -58.26
C VAL A 126 -42.12 -36.68 -59.18
N GLU A 127 -43.03 -37.04 -60.08
CA GLU A 127 -42.75 -38.04 -61.13
C GLU A 127 -42.20 -37.35 -62.38
N ASN A 128 -41.11 -37.88 -62.92
CA ASN A 128 -40.48 -37.40 -64.14
C ASN A 128 -40.03 -38.58 -65.01
N LYS A 129 -40.63 -38.73 -66.20
CA LYS A 129 -40.28 -39.79 -67.18
C LYS A 129 -40.19 -41.21 -66.58
N GLY A 130 -41.03 -41.51 -65.58
CA GLY A 130 -41.05 -42.79 -64.86
C GLY A 130 -40.13 -42.89 -63.65
N SER A 131 -39.31 -41.87 -63.38
CA SER A 131 -38.48 -41.75 -62.17
C SER A 131 -39.18 -40.91 -61.09
N ARG A 132 -39.04 -41.33 -59.83
CA ARG A 132 -39.58 -40.63 -58.65
C ARG A 132 -38.51 -39.77 -57.99
N ILE A 133 -38.73 -38.46 -57.97
CA ILE A 133 -37.83 -37.48 -57.38
C ILE A 133 -38.42 -37.01 -56.05
N GLY A 134 -37.69 -37.24 -54.97
CA GLY A 134 -38.03 -36.79 -53.62
C GLY A 134 -37.44 -35.41 -53.34
N LEU A 135 -38.29 -34.44 -53.02
CA LEU A 135 -37.91 -33.08 -52.66
C LEU A 135 -38.14 -32.88 -51.15
N VAL A 136 -37.13 -32.41 -50.43
CA VAL A 136 -37.22 -32.06 -49.01
C VAL A 136 -36.95 -30.57 -48.83
N PHE A 137 -37.85 -29.89 -48.15
CA PHE A 137 -37.79 -28.45 -47.90
C PHE A 137 -37.59 -28.19 -46.41
N LEU A 138 -36.53 -27.46 -46.07
CA LEU A 138 -36.18 -27.00 -44.73
C LEU A 138 -36.17 -25.46 -44.66
N PRO A 139 -37.34 -24.82 -44.57
CA PRO A 139 -37.43 -23.38 -44.29
C PRO A 139 -36.75 -23.01 -42.97
N TYR A 140 -36.34 -21.76 -42.82
CA TYR A 140 -35.75 -21.27 -41.59
C TYR A 140 -36.78 -21.25 -40.46
N ILE A 141 -36.57 -22.09 -39.47
CA ILE A 141 -37.26 -22.10 -38.19
C ILE A 141 -36.32 -21.50 -37.16
N HIS A 142 -36.77 -20.44 -36.47
CA HIS A 142 -35.97 -19.80 -35.42
C HIS A 142 -35.58 -20.80 -34.32
N PHE A 143 -34.34 -20.67 -33.83
CA PHE A 143 -33.75 -21.58 -32.87
C PHE A 143 -34.60 -21.83 -31.60
N ASP A 144 -35.23 -20.78 -31.05
CA ASP A 144 -36.10 -20.90 -29.88
C ASP A 144 -37.39 -21.68 -30.17
N VAL A 145 -37.88 -21.64 -31.40
CA VAL A 145 -39.03 -22.44 -31.86
C VAL A 145 -38.60 -23.90 -32.03
N LEU A 146 -37.43 -24.17 -32.62
CA LEU A 146 -36.87 -25.52 -32.76
C LEU A 146 -36.72 -26.22 -31.39
N VAL A 147 -36.17 -25.53 -30.41
CA VAL A 147 -36.02 -26.04 -29.04
C VAL A 147 -37.39 -26.32 -28.40
N SER A 148 -38.40 -25.51 -28.69
CA SER A 148 -39.75 -25.72 -28.19
C SER A 148 -40.40 -26.97 -28.80
N ILE A 149 -40.25 -27.17 -30.12
CA ILE A 149 -40.73 -28.37 -30.84
C ILE A 149 -40.03 -29.64 -30.32
N ALA A 150 -38.71 -29.59 -30.09
CA ALA A 150 -37.97 -30.73 -29.57
C ALA A 150 -38.47 -31.16 -28.18
N LYS A 151 -38.80 -30.19 -27.32
CA LYS A 151 -39.37 -30.44 -25.99
C LYS A 151 -40.77 -31.04 -26.06
N GLU A 152 -41.64 -30.55 -26.94
CA GLU A 152 -42.98 -31.10 -27.13
C GLU A 152 -42.97 -32.55 -27.65
N ARG A 153 -41.96 -32.92 -28.47
CA ARG A 153 -41.82 -34.28 -29.02
C ARG A 153 -41.13 -35.28 -28.09
N ASN A 154 -40.84 -34.91 -26.83
CA ASN A 154 -40.15 -35.77 -25.84
C ASN A 154 -38.86 -36.41 -26.38
N ILE A 155 -38.10 -35.69 -27.22
CA ILE A 155 -36.79 -36.18 -27.67
C ILE A 155 -35.89 -36.28 -26.43
N PRO A 156 -35.31 -37.47 -26.12
CA PRO A 156 -34.50 -37.65 -24.93
C PRO A 156 -33.32 -36.67 -24.93
N ALA A 157 -33.37 -35.68 -24.05
CA ALA A 157 -32.21 -34.91 -23.67
C ALA A 157 -31.52 -35.69 -22.54
N GLU A 158 -30.33 -36.22 -22.79
CA GLU A 158 -29.49 -36.71 -21.70
C GLU A 158 -29.18 -35.52 -20.76
N LEU A 159 -29.12 -35.77 -19.45
CA LEU A 159 -28.75 -34.72 -18.48
C LEU A 159 -27.39 -34.13 -18.89
N GLY A 160 -27.36 -32.87 -19.32
CA GLY A 160 -26.15 -32.16 -19.73
C GLY A 160 -26.02 -31.85 -21.22
N GLN A 161 -26.93 -32.29 -22.11
CA GLN A 161 -26.89 -31.91 -23.53
C GLN A 161 -27.35 -30.47 -23.79
N TYR A 162 -26.62 -29.76 -24.64
CA TYR A 162 -26.91 -28.37 -25.00
C TYR A 162 -28.18 -28.29 -25.86
N ASN A 163 -28.97 -27.21 -25.73
CA ASN A 163 -30.15 -26.96 -26.58
C ASN A 163 -29.80 -27.01 -28.08
N TYR A 164 -28.54 -26.71 -28.40
CA TYR A 164 -27.99 -26.79 -29.74
C TYR A 164 -27.98 -28.24 -30.25
N ASP A 165 -27.40 -29.17 -29.48
CA ASP A 165 -27.37 -30.61 -29.81
C ASP A 165 -28.77 -31.18 -29.97
N ILE A 166 -29.71 -30.72 -29.14
CA ILE A 166 -31.12 -31.13 -29.22
C ILE A 166 -31.73 -30.69 -30.56
N ALA A 167 -31.48 -29.44 -30.98
CA ALA A 167 -31.95 -28.93 -32.27
C ALA A 167 -31.28 -29.65 -33.45
N GLN A 168 -29.99 -29.99 -33.35
CA GLN A 168 -29.28 -30.79 -34.36
C GLN A 168 -29.93 -32.18 -34.50
N LYS A 169 -30.11 -32.90 -33.39
CA LYS A 169 -30.77 -34.21 -33.36
C LYS A 169 -32.20 -34.16 -33.88
N LEU A 170 -32.93 -33.07 -33.63
CA LEU A 170 -34.28 -32.86 -34.17
C LEU A 170 -34.26 -32.84 -35.70
N PHE A 171 -33.34 -32.07 -36.31
CA PHE A 171 -33.20 -32.03 -37.77
C PHE A 171 -32.75 -33.37 -38.35
N GLU A 172 -31.75 -34.01 -37.74
CA GLU A 172 -31.32 -35.34 -38.14
C GLU A 172 -32.46 -36.36 -38.11
N SER A 173 -33.30 -36.28 -37.08
CA SER A 173 -34.50 -37.12 -36.95
C SER A 173 -35.55 -36.80 -38.02
N PHE A 174 -35.85 -35.52 -38.27
CA PHE A 174 -36.80 -35.10 -39.30
C PHE A 174 -36.37 -35.56 -40.70
N ILE A 175 -35.11 -35.30 -41.05
CA ILE A 175 -34.55 -35.65 -42.35
C ILE A 175 -34.56 -37.17 -42.52
N LYS A 176 -34.07 -37.92 -41.53
CA LYS A 176 -34.07 -39.38 -41.55
C LYS A 176 -35.48 -39.94 -41.70
N GLN A 177 -36.44 -39.47 -40.89
CA GLN A 177 -37.82 -39.93 -40.95
C GLN A 177 -38.45 -39.68 -42.33
N ILE A 178 -38.28 -38.48 -42.88
CA ILE A 178 -38.79 -38.15 -44.21
C ILE A 178 -38.17 -39.07 -45.28
N CYS A 179 -36.86 -39.31 -45.22
CA CYS A 179 -36.17 -40.12 -46.20
C CYS A 179 -36.54 -41.61 -46.11
N GLU A 180 -36.66 -42.17 -44.90
CA GLU A 180 -36.90 -43.60 -44.68
C GLU A 180 -38.39 -43.99 -44.77
N GLU A 181 -39.31 -43.08 -44.43
CA GLU A 181 -40.76 -43.36 -44.45
C GLU A 181 -41.44 -42.83 -45.71
N LYS A 182 -41.16 -41.59 -46.12
CA LYS A 182 -41.90 -40.92 -47.20
C LYS A 182 -41.21 -41.01 -48.55
N LEU A 183 -39.88 -40.92 -48.59
CA LEU A 183 -39.11 -40.85 -49.84
C LEU A 183 -38.33 -42.13 -50.14
N LYS A 184 -38.66 -43.25 -49.47
CA LYS A 184 -37.93 -44.51 -49.57
C LYS A 184 -37.82 -45.01 -51.02
N ASP A 185 -38.91 -44.92 -51.77
CA ASP A 185 -39.03 -45.43 -53.15
C ASP A 185 -38.76 -44.35 -54.22
N CYS A 186 -38.02 -43.29 -53.86
CA CYS A 186 -37.56 -42.27 -54.83
C CYS A 186 -36.18 -42.65 -55.36
N ASP A 187 -35.98 -42.48 -56.67
CA ASP A 187 -34.70 -42.74 -57.35
C ASP A 187 -33.68 -41.64 -57.10
N LYS A 188 -34.15 -40.40 -56.99
CA LYS A 188 -33.33 -39.22 -56.66
C LYS A 188 -33.93 -38.45 -55.51
N ARG A 189 -33.09 -37.85 -54.66
CA ARG A 189 -33.52 -36.99 -53.56
C ARG A 189 -32.73 -35.68 -53.50
N ILE A 190 -33.45 -34.57 -53.36
CA ILE A 190 -32.89 -33.22 -53.28
C ILE A 190 -33.29 -32.59 -51.96
N LEU A 191 -32.30 -32.11 -51.20
CA LEU A 191 -32.51 -31.33 -49.99
C LEU A 191 -32.36 -29.85 -50.28
N MET A 192 -33.38 -29.07 -49.93
CA MET A 192 -33.37 -27.62 -50.03
C MET A 192 -33.56 -27.02 -48.64
N GLY A 193 -32.74 -26.05 -48.26
CA GLY A 193 -32.86 -25.40 -46.98
C GLY A 193 -32.46 -23.93 -46.98
N HIS A 194 -32.66 -23.26 -45.85
CA HIS A 194 -32.20 -21.90 -45.65
C HIS A 194 -31.62 -21.79 -44.24
N TYR A 195 -30.30 -21.97 -44.13
CA TYR A 195 -29.57 -21.95 -42.86
C TYR A 195 -28.10 -21.66 -43.13
N TYR A 196 -27.43 -21.02 -42.17
CA TYR A 196 -25.97 -20.90 -42.21
C TYR A 196 -25.31 -22.29 -42.13
N LEU A 197 -24.65 -22.71 -43.21
CA LEU A 197 -23.87 -23.93 -43.22
C LEU A 197 -22.52 -23.70 -42.53
N GLU A 198 -22.18 -24.57 -41.58
CA GLU A 198 -20.94 -24.44 -40.80
C GLU A 198 -19.69 -24.38 -41.70
N GLY A 199 -18.96 -23.27 -41.62
CA GLY A 199 -17.74 -23.02 -42.39
C GLY A 199 -17.96 -22.26 -43.70
N ALA A 200 -19.21 -21.84 -44.01
CA ALA A 200 -19.48 -21.05 -45.20
C ALA A 200 -18.84 -19.66 -45.11
N LYS A 201 -18.26 -19.19 -46.22
CA LYS A 201 -17.74 -17.83 -46.36
C LYS A 201 -18.91 -16.87 -46.60
N ILE A 202 -19.06 -15.86 -45.74
CA ILE A 202 -20.03 -14.78 -45.93
C ILE A 202 -19.42 -13.63 -46.73
N ARG A 203 -18.09 -13.45 -46.66
CA ARG A 203 -17.35 -12.40 -47.39
C ARG A 203 -16.08 -12.98 -48.01
N GLU A 204 -15.67 -12.47 -49.17
CA GLU A 204 -14.46 -12.96 -49.85
C GLU A 204 -13.18 -12.54 -49.13
N THR A 205 -13.17 -11.34 -48.54
CA THR A 205 -12.05 -10.76 -47.80
C THR A 205 -12.45 -10.59 -46.33
N ASN A 206 -11.57 -10.97 -45.40
CA ASN A 206 -11.78 -10.88 -43.95
C ASN A 206 -13.05 -11.60 -43.47
N ASN A 207 -13.21 -12.87 -43.89
CA ASN A 207 -14.34 -13.68 -43.44
C ASN A 207 -14.23 -13.98 -41.93
N PRO A 208 -15.26 -13.71 -41.11
CA PRO A 208 -15.21 -14.00 -39.68
C PRO A 208 -15.09 -15.51 -39.43
N SER A 209 -14.31 -15.90 -38.41
CA SER A 209 -14.18 -17.29 -37.99
C SER A 209 -15.41 -17.80 -37.22
N ILE A 210 -16.17 -16.89 -36.59
CA ILE A 210 -17.36 -17.18 -35.80
C ILE A 210 -18.45 -16.15 -36.12
N ILE A 211 -19.67 -16.61 -36.35
CA ILE A 211 -20.88 -15.77 -36.47
C ILE A 211 -21.71 -16.00 -35.21
N TYR A 212 -21.87 -14.95 -34.42
CA TYR A 212 -22.62 -15.00 -33.17
C TYR A 212 -24.12 -14.91 -33.43
N GLY A 213 -24.90 -15.72 -32.70
CA GLY A 213 -26.37 -15.66 -32.71
C GLY A 213 -27.07 -16.45 -33.81
N GLU A 214 -26.34 -16.97 -34.81
CA GLU A 214 -26.90 -17.82 -35.87
C GLU A 214 -26.86 -19.31 -35.54
N PHE A 215 -27.88 -20.05 -35.96
CA PHE A 215 -27.92 -21.50 -35.85
C PHE A 215 -27.11 -22.12 -37.01
N LYS A 216 -25.96 -22.73 -36.69
CA LYS A 216 -25.07 -23.37 -37.66
C LYS A 216 -25.55 -24.78 -37.98
N PHE A 217 -25.96 -24.97 -39.22
CA PHE A 217 -26.33 -26.27 -39.76
C PHE A 217 -25.06 -27.03 -40.15
N ASN A 218 -24.75 -28.10 -39.42
CA ASN A 218 -23.49 -28.82 -39.59
C ASN A 218 -23.60 -29.95 -40.65
N ARG A 219 -22.45 -30.54 -40.99
CA ARG A 219 -22.38 -31.62 -41.99
C ARG A 219 -23.17 -32.88 -41.61
N GLN A 220 -23.25 -33.20 -40.32
CA GLN A 220 -23.93 -34.41 -39.83
C GLN A 220 -25.44 -34.30 -40.05
N MET A 221 -26.00 -33.13 -39.79
CA MET A 221 -27.43 -32.84 -39.97
C MET A 221 -27.90 -32.98 -41.41
N VAL A 222 -27.06 -32.64 -42.40
CA VAL A 222 -27.41 -32.79 -43.82
C VAL A 222 -27.67 -34.25 -44.19
N GLN A 223 -26.99 -35.19 -43.53
CA GLN A 223 -27.09 -36.63 -43.80
C GLN A 223 -26.93 -36.94 -45.30
N LYS A 224 -25.88 -36.41 -45.94
CA LYS A 224 -25.64 -36.43 -47.40
C LYS A 224 -25.87 -37.79 -48.07
N LYS A 225 -25.67 -38.90 -47.36
CA LYS A 225 -25.98 -40.27 -47.84
C LYS A 225 -27.41 -40.46 -48.38
N TYR A 226 -28.38 -39.63 -47.96
CA TYR A 226 -29.76 -39.73 -48.44
C TYR A 226 -30.03 -38.91 -49.70
N PHE A 227 -29.15 -37.97 -50.08
CA PHE A 227 -29.43 -36.93 -51.06
C PHE A 227 -28.39 -36.89 -52.18
N ASP A 228 -28.87 -36.74 -53.41
CA ASP A 228 -28.02 -36.56 -54.60
C ASP A 228 -27.54 -35.12 -54.71
N LEU A 229 -28.42 -34.17 -54.39
CA LEU A 229 -28.15 -32.73 -54.39
C LEU A 229 -28.64 -32.10 -53.08
N VAL A 230 -27.82 -31.23 -52.50
CA VAL A 230 -28.15 -30.43 -51.31
C VAL A 230 -27.88 -28.97 -51.66
N ILE A 231 -28.88 -28.12 -51.49
CA ILE A 231 -28.78 -26.69 -51.80
C ILE A 231 -29.38 -25.84 -50.69
N PHE A 232 -28.60 -24.89 -50.17
CA PHE A 232 -29.01 -24.02 -49.07
C PHE A 232 -28.86 -22.54 -49.44
N GLY A 233 -29.89 -21.73 -49.16
CA GLY A 233 -29.76 -20.26 -49.11
C GLY A 233 -29.19 -19.79 -47.76
N HIS A 234 -29.28 -18.48 -47.48
CA HIS A 234 -28.84 -17.73 -46.28
C HIS A 234 -27.46 -17.06 -46.40
N VAL A 235 -26.65 -17.47 -47.36
CA VAL A 235 -25.29 -16.94 -47.55
C VAL A 235 -25.16 -16.43 -48.98
N HIS A 236 -24.79 -15.17 -49.14
CA HIS A 236 -24.84 -14.47 -50.44
C HIS A 236 -23.69 -14.83 -51.39
N LEU A 237 -22.68 -15.56 -50.91
CA LEU A 237 -21.56 -16.04 -51.73
C LEU A 237 -21.81 -17.45 -52.23
N GLN A 238 -21.71 -17.62 -53.55
CA GLN A 238 -21.73 -18.93 -54.18
C GLN A 238 -20.52 -19.75 -53.72
N GLN A 239 -20.77 -20.98 -53.27
CA GLN A 239 -19.72 -21.90 -52.83
C GLN A 239 -20.23 -23.34 -52.71
N ALA A 240 -19.31 -24.30 -52.88
CA ALA A 240 -19.50 -25.68 -52.47
C ALA A 240 -19.02 -25.87 -51.01
N MET A 241 -19.69 -26.74 -50.26
CA MET A 241 -19.46 -26.95 -48.84
C MET A 241 -18.79 -28.28 -48.55
N TRP A 242 -17.91 -28.30 -47.55
CA TRP A 242 -17.26 -29.51 -47.01
C TRP A 242 -16.59 -30.42 -48.06
N ASN A 243 -15.99 -29.81 -49.10
CA ASN A 243 -15.36 -30.48 -50.25
C ASN A 243 -16.30 -31.43 -51.02
N ASP A 244 -17.60 -31.14 -51.02
CA ASP A 244 -18.61 -31.88 -51.78
C ASP A 244 -19.32 -30.90 -52.75
N GLU A 245 -19.08 -31.07 -54.05
CA GLU A 245 -19.65 -30.23 -55.11
C GLU A 245 -21.18 -30.38 -55.25
N ARG A 246 -21.79 -31.35 -54.54
CA ARG A 246 -23.23 -31.55 -54.48
C ARG A 246 -23.86 -31.01 -53.19
N ILE A 247 -23.09 -30.32 -52.35
CA ILE A 247 -23.61 -29.52 -51.23
C ILE A 247 -23.26 -28.06 -51.50
N ILE A 248 -24.24 -27.28 -51.93
CA ILE A 248 -23.97 -25.98 -52.53
C ILE A 248 -24.79 -24.86 -51.89
N ILE A 249 -24.21 -23.68 -51.91
CA ILE A 249 -24.86 -22.41 -51.64
C ILE A 249 -24.85 -21.65 -52.97
N PRO A 250 -26.01 -21.29 -53.53
CA PRO A 250 -26.08 -20.61 -54.82
C PRO A 250 -25.63 -19.15 -54.72
N GLY A 251 -25.73 -18.55 -53.54
CA GLY A 251 -25.52 -17.12 -53.33
C GLY A 251 -26.78 -16.31 -53.65
N SER A 252 -26.66 -14.99 -53.48
CA SER A 252 -27.66 -14.02 -53.91
C SER A 252 -27.60 -13.81 -55.43
N ILE A 253 -28.69 -13.32 -56.00
CA ILE A 253 -28.78 -12.98 -57.44
C ILE A 253 -28.17 -11.63 -57.81
N ASP A 254 -27.74 -10.85 -56.83
CA ASP A 254 -27.17 -9.52 -57.03
C ASP A 254 -26.21 -9.18 -55.87
N GLN A 255 -25.34 -8.18 -56.02
CA GLN A 255 -24.43 -7.71 -54.97
C GLN A 255 -25.21 -6.91 -53.92
N ILE A 256 -25.71 -7.57 -52.88
CA ILE A 256 -26.64 -6.97 -51.90
C ILE A 256 -25.94 -5.93 -51.02
N ASP A 257 -24.63 -6.07 -50.77
CA ASP A 257 -23.80 -5.08 -50.08
C ASP A 257 -22.34 -5.00 -50.59
N MET A 258 -21.52 -4.18 -49.94
CA MET A 258 -20.10 -3.95 -50.29
C MET A 258 -19.16 -5.13 -49.93
N GLY A 259 -19.61 -6.06 -49.09
CA GLY A 259 -18.91 -7.30 -48.76
C GLY A 259 -18.86 -8.27 -49.94
N GLU A 260 -19.83 -8.17 -50.85
CA GLU A 260 -19.98 -9.02 -52.03
C GLU A 260 -19.34 -8.43 -53.31
N ARG A 261 -18.68 -7.28 -53.22
CA ARG A 261 -18.19 -6.49 -54.37
C ARG A 261 -17.28 -7.24 -55.35
N ASN A 262 -16.52 -8.21 -54.85
CA ASN A 262 -15.59 -9.00 -55.66
C ASN A 262 -16.21 -10.31 -56.17
N SER A 263 -17.44 -10.62 -55.73
CA SER A 263 -18.12 -11.84 -56.09
C SER A 263 -18.97 -11.68 -57.35
N LYS A 264 -18.82 -12.64 -58.26
CA LYS A 264 -19.76 -12.85 -59.37
C LYS A 264 -21.04 -13.49 -58.82
N LYS A 265 -22.17 -13.18 -59.46
CA LYS A 265 -23.49 -13.62 -59.03
C LYS A 265 -24.04 -14.66 -59.99
N TYR A 266 -24.74 -15.64 -59.44
CA TYR A 266 -25.19 -16.81 -60.16
C TYR A 266 -26.60 -17.20 -59.72
N TYR A 267 -27.31 -17.86 -60.61
CA TYR A 267 -28.42 -18.74 -60.26
C TYR A 267 -28.08 -20.15 -60.73
N SER A 268 -28.67 -21.16 -60.07
CA SER A 268 -28.36 -22.55 -60.37
C SER A 268 -29.49 -23.20 -61.17
N VAL A 269 -29.15 -23.91 -62.23
CA VAL A 269 -30.09 -24.70 -63.03
C VAL A 269 -29.68 -26.15 -62.93
N TYR A 270 -30.60 -27.00 -62.47
CA TYR A 270 -30.37 -28.43 -62.34
C TYR A 270 -31.22 -29.19 -63.36
N ASN A 271 -30.54 -29.95 -64.22
CA ASN A 271 -31.17 -30.88 -65.14
C ASN A 271 -31.27 -32.25 -64.48
N VAL A 272 -32.49 -32.66 -64.15
CA VAL A 272 -32.72 -33.90 -63.41
C VAL A 272 -32.42 -35.14 -64.26
N ASP A 273 -32.61 -35.04 -65.58
CA ASP A 273 -32.38 -36.16 -66.50
C ASP A 273 -30.89 -36.43 -66.71
N THR A 274 -30.08 -35.38 -66.91
CA THR A 274 -28.63 -35.50 -67.12
C THR A 274 -27.84 -35.52 -65.81
N ASP A 275 -28.48 -35.19 -64.69
CA ASP A 275 -27.83 -35.00 -63.39
C ASP A 275 -26.78 -33.86 -63.36
N GLU A 276 -26.91 -32.90 -64.27
CA GLU A 276 -26.00 -31.77 -64.40
C GLU A 276 -26.52 -30.54 -63.65
N LEU A 277 -25.62 -29.90 -62.91
CA LEU A 277 -25.87 -28.66 -62.19
C LEU A 277 -25.05 -27.54 -62.84
N GLU A 278 -25.73 -26.57 -63.43
CA GLU A 278 -25.12 -25.40 -64.07
C GLU A 278 -25.22 -24.17 -63.18
N TYR A 279 -24.13 -23.41 -63.06
CA TYR A 279 -24.13 -22.07 -62.48
C TYR A 279 -24.12 -21.04 -63.59
N ARG A 280 -25.16 -20.22 -63.68
CA ARG A 280 -25.31 -19.22 -64.75
C ARG A 280 -25.10 -17.83 -64.21
N GLU A 281 -24.09 -17.15 -64.74
CA GLU A 281 -23.67 -15.82 -64.29
C GLU A 281 -24.74 -14.77 -64.60
N ILE A 282 -24.95 -13.87 -63.65
CA ILE A 282 -25.87 -12.74 -63.77
C ILE A 282 -25.02 -11.47 -63.88
N GLU A 283 -25.25 -10.70 -64.93
CA GLU A 283 -24.63 -9.38 -65.06
C GLU A 283 -25.29 -8.40 -64.09
N CYS A 284 -24.55 -8.05 -63.04
CA CYS A 284 -24.99 -7.16 -61.98
C CYS A 284 -24.24 -5.82 -62.06
N ARG A 285 -24.80 -4.80 -61.42
CA ARG A 285 -24.09 -3.55 -61.21
C ARG A 285 -22.93 -3.77 -60.24
N ASN A 286 -21.71 -3.43 -60.64
CA ASN A 286 -20.53 -3.66 -59.81
C ASN A 286 -20.41 -2.66 -58.66
N HIS A 287 -19.86 -3.15 -57.55
CA HIS A 287 -19.43 -2.35 -56.41
C HIS A 287 -17.92 -2.12 -56.42
N VAL A 288 -17.48 -0.89 -56.15
CA VAL A 288 -16.05 -0.54 -56.04
C VAL A 288 -15.80 0.06 -54.67
N LYS A 289 -14.87 -0.53 -53.91
CA LYS A 289 -14.40 0.05 -52.64
C LYS A 289 -12.91 0.34 -52.75
N THR A 290 -12.53 1.60 -52.53
CA THR A 290 -11.13 2.02 -52.52
C THR A 290 -10.84 2.81 -51.26
N GLU A 291 -9.72 2.50 -50.63
CA GLU A 291 -9.19 3.22 -49.49
C GLU A 291 -7.84 3.83 -49.87
N ILE A 292 -7.73 5.16 -49.71
CA ILE A 292 -6.57 5.95 -50.11
C ILE A 292 -5.94 6.51 -48.86
N GLU A 293 -4.67 6.18 -48.63
CA GLU A 293 -3.87 6.78 -47.56
C GLU A 293 -3.01 7.92 -48.11
N ILE A 294 -3.14 9.10 -47.52
CA ILE A 294 -2.34 10.27 -47.89
C ILE A 294 -1.18 10.45 -46.90
N SER A 295 0.04 10.59 -47.40
CA SER A 295 1.24 10.88 -46.59
C SER A 295 1.37 12.37 -46.25
N GLU A 296 2.06 12.70 -45.14
CA GLU A 296 2.14 14.07 -44.57
C GLU A 296 2.87 15.12 -45.42
N ASN A 297 3.61 14.71 -46.47
CA ASN A 297 4.57 15.56 -47.18
C ASN A 297 4.18 15.92 -48.63
N SER A 298 2.89 15.98 -49.00
CA SER A 298 2.50 16.35 -50.38
C SER A 298 2.08 17.82 -50.50
N ASP A 299 2.67 18.54 -51.46
CA ASP A 299 2.34 19.94 -51.75
C ASP A 299 0.96 20.12 -52.42
N ASP A 300 0.41 19.09 -53.07
CA ASP A 300 -0.96 19.07 -53.63
C ASP A 300 -1.68 17.75 -53.28
N LEU A 301 -2.49 17.82 -52.22
CA LEU A 301 -3.28 16.69 -51.73
C LEU A 301 -4.35 16.24 -52.73
N THR A 302 -4.90 17.15 -53.52
CA THR A 302 -5.97 16.83 -54.48
C THR A 302 -5.42 16.00 -55.63
N GLN A 303 -4.27 16.40 -56.17
CA GLN A 303 -3.64 15.65 -57.26
C GLN A 303 -3.26 14.23 -56.82
N LEU A 304 -2.70 14.07 -55.60
CA LEU A 304 -2.35 12.76 -55.06
C LEU A 304 -3.58 11.85 -54.90
N ILE A 305 -4.71 12.41 -54.44
CA ILE A 305 -5.98 11.67 -54.38
C ILE A 305 -6.35 11.18 -55.78
N LEU A 306 -6.40 12.08 -56.77
CA LEU A 306 -6.79 11.76 -58.14
C LEU A 306 -5.92 10.68 -58.79
N GLU A 307 -4.60 10.66 -58.51
CA GLU A 307 -3.67 9.64 -59.01
C GLU A 307 -3.92 8.26 -58.40
N ASN A 308 -4.49 8.19 -57.18
CA ASN A 308 -4.79 6.94 -56.47
C ASN A 308 -6.27 6.50 -56.61
N LEU A 309 -7.12 7.30 -57.26
CA LEU A 309 -8.49 6.90 -57.53
C LEU A 309 -8.56 5.78 -58.58
N PRO A 310 -9.56 4.89 -58.50
CA PRO A 310 -9.79 3.90 -59.54
C PRO A 310 -10.01 4.57 -60.91
N PRO A 311 -9.52 3.98 -62.02
CA PRO A 311 -9.59 4.60 -63.33
C PRO A 311 -11.05 4.75 -63.81
N LYS A 312 -11.36 5.85 -64.52
CA LYS A 312 -12.74 6.17 -64.95
C LYS A 312 -13.51 5.01 -65.63
N PRO A 313 -12.89 4.20 -66.51
CA PRO A 313 -13.58 3.06 -67.12
C PRO A 313 -14.05 2.00 -66.11
N SER A 314 -13.36 1.81 -64.98
CA SER A 314 -13.69 0.77 -63.99
C SER A 314 -14.76 1.18 -62.99
N ILE A 315 -15.17 2.46 -62.98
CA ILE A 315 -16.19 3.01 -62.07
C ILE A 315 -17.48 3.40 -62.79
N LYS A 316 -17.53 3.24 -64.12
CA LYS A 316 -18.71 3.56 -64.93
C LYS A 316 -19.90 2.71 -64.50
N ASP A 317 -21.04 3.36 -64.25
CA ASP A 317 -22.26 2.72 -63.73
C ASP A 317 -22.04 1.89 -62.46
N CYS A 318 -20.98 2.12 -61.67
CA CYS A 318 -20.71 1.35 -60.46
C CYS A 318 -21.24 2.05 -59.20
N VAL A 319 -21.48 1.28 -58.14
CA VAL A 319 -21.66 1.82 -56.79
C VAL A 319 -20.28 1.93 -56.15
N CYS A 320 -19.78 3.15 -55.95
CA CYS A 320 -18.45 3.41 -55.44
C CYS A 320 -18.50 3.83 -53.97
N LYS A 321 -17.62 3.26 -53.14
CA LYS A 321 -17.36 3.69 -51.77
C LYS A 321 -15.89 4.03 -51.62
N ILE A 322 -15.58 5.30 -51.46
CA ILE A 322 -14.22 5.82 -51.40
C ILE A 322 -13.93 6.32 -50.00
N ILE A 323 -12.86 5.83 -49.40
CA ILE A 323 -12.38 6.25 -48.09
C ILE A 323 -11.05 6.97 -48.30
N ILE A 324 -10.99 8.25 -47.98
CA ILE A 324 -9.80 9.08 -48.13
C ILE A 324 -9.29 9.40 -46.73
N ASN A 325 -8.19 8.75 -46.34
CA ASN A 325 -7.52 8.96 -45.06
C ASN A 325 -6.47 10.07 -45.22
N HIS A 326 -6.76 11.27 -44.73
CA HIS A 326 -5.92 12.46 -44.87
C HIS A 326 -5.32 12.94 -43.55
N PRO A 327 -4.15 13.59 -43.50
CA PRO A 327 -3.59 14.14 -42.26
C PRO A 327 -4.55 15.09 -41.51
N LYS A 328 -4.36 15.21 -40.20
CA LYS A 328 -5.22 16.01 -39.32
C LYS A 328 -5.25 17.48 -39.77
N GLY A 329 -6.44 18.06 -39.90
CA GLY A 329 -6.61 19.46 -40.30
C GLY A 329 -6.34 19.79 -41.77
N THR A 330 -6.07 18.80 -42.63
CA THR A 330 -5.79 19.04 -44.06
C THR A 330 -7.01 18.89 -44.99
N GLU A 331 -8.19 18.58 -44.46
CA GLU A 331 -9.40 18.36 -45.27
C GLU A 331 -9.75 19.57 -46.14
N ALA A 332 -9.57 20.78 -45.61
CA ALA A 332 -9.89 22.04 -46.30
C ALA A 332 -8.99 22.31 -47.52
N GLN A 333 -7.86 21.61 -47.65
CA GLN A 333 -6.93 21.73 -48.78
C GLN A 333 -7.32 20.82 -49.94
N ILE A 334 -8.30 19.92 -49.75
CA ILE A 334 -8.77 18.99 -50.76
C ILE A 334 -9.90 19.64 -51.57
N ASP A 335 -9.71 19.75 -52.88
CA ASP A 335 -10.76 20.19 -53.80
C ASP A 335 -11.76 19.04 -54.04
N LYS A 336 -12.75 18.97 -53.15
CA LYS A 336 -13.80 17.94 -53.16
C LYS A 336 -14.58 17.92 -54.48
N VAL A 337 -14.72 19.07 -55.15
CA VAL A 337 -15.46 19.17 -56.42
C VAL A 337 -14.70 18.42 -57.52
N LYS A 338 -13.38 18.54 -57.59
CA LYS A 338 -12.57 17.77 -58.55
C LYS A 338 -12.62 16.27 -58.28
N VAL A 339 -12.55 15.87 -57.02
CA VAL A 339 -12.64 14.46 -56.61
C VAL A 339 -14.02 13.89 -56.98
N GLU A 340 -15.09 14.60 -56.66
CA GLU A 340 -16.47 14.21 -57.03
C GLU A 340 -16.66 14.16 -58.55
N HIS A 341 -16.07 15.10 -59.31
CA HIS A 341 -16.16 15.12 -60.77
C HIS A 341 -15.51 13.90 -61.44
N HIS A 342 -14.54 13.24 -60.79
CA HIS A 342 -13.96 11.99 -61.26
C HIS A 342 -15.01 10.87 -61.35
N PHE A 343 -16.00 10.90 -60.46
CA PHE A 343 -17.06 9.89 -60.33
C PHE A 343 -18.37 10.25 -61.02
N LYS A 344 -18.40 11.29 -61.86
CA LYS A 344 -19.63 11.74 -62.54
C LYS A 344 -20.35 10.66 -63.35
N ASP A 345 -19.59 9.68 -63.88
CA ASP A 345 -20.09 8.59 -64.71
C ASP A 345 -20.40 7.31 -63.90
N SER A 346 -20.22 7.36 -62.58
CA SER A 346 -20.63 6.29 -61.66
C SER A 346 -22.14 6.31 -61.42
N PHE A 347 -22.70 5.18 -61.01
CA PHE A 347 -24.11 5.12 -60.64
C PHE A 347 -24.36 5.87 -59.32
N TYR A 348 -23.55 5.58 -58.30
CA TYR A 348 -23.58 6.27 -57.02
C TYR A 348 -22.19 6.25 -56.42
N THR A 349 -21.78 7.35 -55.78
CA THR A 349 -20.51 7.42 -55.07
C THR A 349 -20.72 7.97 -53.67
N ASP A 350 -20.21 7.26 -52.68
CA ASP A 350 -20.09 7.67 -51.29
C ASP A 350 -18.62 7.94 -51.00
N ILE A 351 -18.25 9.20 -50.76
CA ILE A 351 -16.88 9.61 -50.44
C ILE A 351 -16.83 10.02 -48.98
N SER A 352 -16.05 9.28 -48.21
CA SER A 352 -15.76 9.59 -46.81
C SER A 352 -14.35 10.15 -46.70
N TYR A 353 -14.24 11.37 -46.18
CA TYR A 353 -12.97 11.97 -45.79
C TYR A 353 -12.78 11.65 -44.31
N LYS A 354 -11.73 10.92 -43.99
CA LYS A 354 -11.37 10.54 -42.63
C LYS A 354 -10.04 11.18 -42.31
N GLU A 355 -9.97 11.89 -41.19
CA GLU A 355 -8.67 12.24 -40.64
C GLU A 355 -7.92 10.94 -40.31
N LYS A 356 -6.64 10.88 -40.69
CA LYS A 356 -5.68 9.92 -40.18
C LYS A 356 -5.69 10.09 -38.67
N THR A 357 -6.43 9.22 -37.99
CA THR A 357 -5.99 8.71 -36.71
C THR A 357 -4.63 8.09 -36.98
N GLU A 358 -3.62 8.50 -36.19
CA GLU A 358 -2.28 7.91 -36.23
C GLU A 358 -2.42 6.41 -36.49
N LYS A 359 -1.71 5.89 -37.52
CA LYS A 359 -1.69 4.46 -37.81
C LYS A 359 -1.40 3.76 -36.50
N GLU A 360 -2.42 3.09 -35.96
CA GLU A 360 -2.37 2.57 -34.60
C GLU A 360 -1.17 1.63 -34.52
N PRO A 361 -0.20 1.87 -33.63
CA PRO A 361 0.97 1.01 -33.54
C PRO A 361 0.52 -0.43 -33.30
N GLU A 362 0.98 -1.34 -34.15
CA GLU A 362 0.90 -2.78 -33.91
C GLU A 362 1.46 -3.04 -32.50
N GLY A 363 0.56 -3.32 -31.56
CA GLY A 363 0.86 -3.40 -30.13
C GLY A 363 -0.25 -2.90 -29.21
N LEU A 364 -1.18 -2.05 -29.67
CA LEU A 364 -2.28 -1.53 -28.82
C LEU A 364 -3.32 -2.58 -28.41
N ARG A 365 -3.40 -3.73 -29.11
CA ARG A 365 -4.32 -4.83 -28.75
C ARG A 365 -3.78 -5.71 -27.63
N GLU A 366 -2.46 -5.79 -27.47
CA GLU A 366 -1.80 -6.56 -26.42
C GLU A 366 -1.35 -5.64 -25.28
N VAL A 367 -2.32 -5.18 -24.48
CA VAL A 367 -2.00 -4.37 -23.30
C VAL A 367 -1.57 -5.32 -22.17
N ASN A 368 -0.27 -5.36 -21.89
CA ASN A 368 0.27 -6.09 -20.75
C ASN A 368 -0.10 -5.36 -19.44
N LEU A 369 -0.98 -5.97 -18.66
CA LEU A 369 -1.40 -5.49 -17.34
C LEU A 369 -0.65 -6.13 -16.18
N ASP A 370 0.46 -6.80 -16.47
CA ASP A 370 1.37 -7.28 -15.44
C ASP A 370 1.81 -6.10 -14.54
N PRO A 371 1.60 -6.18 -13.22
CA PRO A 371 1.92 -5.09 -12.30
C PRO A 371 3.39 -4.66 -12.31
N LYS A 372 4.32 -5.59 -12.57
CA LYS A 372 5.76 -5.28 -12.66
C LYS A 372 6.06 -4.52 -13.95
N SER A 373 5.49 -4.96 -15.08
CA SER A 373 5.61 -4.27 -16.37
C SER A 373 5.05 -2.85 -16.31
N LEU A 374 3.82 -2.67 -15.81
CA LEU A 374 3.16 -1.36 -15.69
C LEU A 374 3.98 -0.38 -14.84
N TYR A 375 4.55 -0.87 -13.74
CA TYR A 375 5.42 -0.08 -12.88
C TYR A 375 6.70 0.35 -13.58
N GLN A 376 7.38 -0.58 -14.27
CA GLN A 376 8.63 -0.29 -14.99
C GLN A 376 8.42 0.69 -16.14
N ASP A 377 7.32 0.55 -16.88
CA ASP A 377 6.95 1.44 -17.99
C ASP A 377 6.75 2.87 -17.50
N LEU A 378 5.93 3.07 -16.45
CA LEU A 378 5.71 4.40 -15.88
C LEU A 378 7.01 5.00 -15.32
N LEU A 379 7.81 4.18 -14.61
CA LEU A 379 9.05 4.65 -14.02
C LEU A 379 10.03 5.12 -15.10
N SER A 380 10.14 4.37 -16.20
CA SER A 380 11.01 4.74 -17.33
C SER A 380 10.48 6.00 -18.02
N GLN A 381 9.17 6.13 -18.20
CA GLN A 381 8.58 7.33 -18.80
C GLN A 381 8.82 8.61 -17.98
N LYS A 382 8.76 8.54 -16.64
CA LYS A 382 8.78 9.72 -15.76
C LYS A 382 10.14 10.02 -15.11
N TYR A 383 10.99 9.01 -14.92
CA TYR A 383 12.22 9.14 -14.11
C TYR A 383 13.48 8.55 -14.75
N GLN A 384 13.50 8.21 -16.04
CA GLN A 384 14.67 7.59 -16.69
C GLN A 384 15.97 8.39 -16.52
N ASP A 385 15.90 9.73 -16.52
CA ASP A 385 17.05 10.61 -16.32
C ASP A 385 17.27 11.05 -14.86
N HIS A 386 16.48 10.52 -13.91
CA HIS A 386 16.56 10.91 -12.50
C HIS A 386 17.68 10.15 -11.77
N ALA A 387 18.43 10.84 -10.91
CA ALA A 387 19.56 10.26 -10.17
C ALA A 387 19.18 9.02 -9.32
N LEU A 388 17.93 8.98 -8.84
CA LEU A 388 17.38 7.88 -8.03
C LEU A 388 16.69 6.77 -8.84
N TYR A 389 16.76 6.78 -10.18
CA TYR A 389 16.03 5.82 -11.03
C TYR A 389 16.28 4.36 -10.64
N ASN A 390 17.54 3.98 -10.45
CA ASN A 390 17.91 2.61 -10.12
C ASN A 390 17.41 2.19 -8.72
N ASP A 391 17.47 3.09 -7.75
CA ASP A 391 16.98 2.83 -6.39
C ASP A 391 15.46 2.74 -6.37
N LEU A 392 14.76 3.65 -7.06
CA LEU A 392 13.32 3.60 -7.25
C LEU A 392 12.94 2.24 -7.86
N LYS A 393 13.56 1.86 -8.98
CA LYS A 393 13.30 0.60 -9.70
C LYS A 393 13.48 -0.62 -8.79
N ALA A 394 14.62 -0.71 -8.09
CA ALA A 394 14.93 -1.85 -7.24
C ALA A 394 13.94 -1.96 -6.05
N ILE A 395 13.71 -0.86 -5.34
CA ILE A 395 12.83 -0.84 -4.16
C ILE A 395 11.37 -1.06 -4.57
N GLY A 396 10.91 -0.43 -5.65
CA GLY A 396 9.55 -0.58 -6.14
C GLY A 396 9.25 -2.01 -6.63
N LEU A 397 10.20 -2.67 -7.30
CA LEU A 397 10.06 -4.07 -7.70
C LEU A 397 10.04 -5.02 -6.50
N ASP A 398 10.88 -4.79 -5.48
CA ASP A 398 10.87 -5.58 -4.23
C ASP A 398 9.54 -5.41 -3.47
N LEU A 399 9.00 -4.19 -3.38
CA LEU A 399 7.69 -3.93 -2.79
C LEU A 399 6.57 -4.66 -3.54
N LEU A 400 6.61 -4.62 -4.88
CA LEU A 400 5.65 -5.35 -5.72
C LEU A 400 5.80 -6.86 -5.57
N GLU A 401 7.02 -7.37 -5.53
CA GLU A 401 7.28 -8.80 -5.35
C GLU A 401 6.78 -9.31 -4.01
N LYS A 402 7.01 -8.58 -2.91
CA LYS A 402 6.48 -8.91 -1.58
C LYS A 402 4.96 -8.89 -1.53
N GLU A 403 4.32 -7.96 -2.23
CA GLU A 403 2.86 -7.89 -2.30
C GLU A 403 2.28 -8.98 -3.22
N LEU A 404 2.95 -9.29 -4.34
CA LEU A 404 2.59 -10.38 -5.27
C LEU A 404 2.80 -11.77 -4.63
N SER A 405 3.88 -11.97 -3.86
CA SER A 405 4.16 -13.22 -3.14
C SER A 405 3.12 -13.50 -2.04
N LEU A 406 2.50 -12.46 -1.48
CA LEU A 406 1.38 -12.59 -0.55
C LEU A 406 0.05 -12.99 -1.25
N VAL A 407 -0.02 -12.86 -2.58
CA VAL A 407 -1.17 -13.19 -3.45
C VAL A 407 -0.91 -14.49 -4.25
N GLU A 408 0.09 -15.28 -3.86
CA GLU A 408 0.48 -16.52 -4.53
C GLU A 408 -0.65 -17.56 -4.55
N HIS A 409 -1.38 -17.54 -5.67
CA HIS A 409 -1.76 -18.68 -6.54
C HIS A 409 -2.65 -18.21 -7.73
N THR A 410 -3.05 -16.93 -7.82
CA THR A 410 -3.94 -16.41 -8.88
C THR A 410 -3.30 -15.58 -9.98
N ALA A 411 -2.07 -15.11 -9.78
CA ALA A 411 -1.43 -14.18 -10.72
C ALA A 411 -1.01 -14.83 -12.05
N LYS A 412 -1.11 -16.16 -12.19
CA LYS A 412 -0.63 -16.91 -13.37
C LYS A 412 -1.71 -17.42 -14.32
N GLY A 413 -3.00 -17.15 -14.10
CA GLY A 413 -4.02 -17.67 -15.01
C GLY A 413 -5.41 -17.04 -14.90
N SER A 414 -6.21 -17.24 -15.95
CA SER A 414 -7.64 -16.90 -15.99
C SER A 414 -8.44 -17.70 -14.96
N ILE A 415 -9.47 -17.08 -14.39
CA ILE A 415 -10.43 -17.75 -13.51
C ILE A 415 -11.67 -18.09 -14.34
N SER A 416 -12.07 -19.36 -14.36
CA SER A 416 -13.29 -19.81 -15.04
C SER A 416 -14.13 -20.70 -14.13
N ILE A 417 -15.44 -20.47 -14.07
CA ILE A 417 -16.36 -21.33 -13.31
C ILE A 417 -16.61 -22.60 -14.13
N LYS A 418 -16.45 -23.78 -13.52
CA LYS A 418 -16.68 -25.08 -14.17
C LYS A 418 -18.01 -25.69 -13.82
N SER A 419 -18.39 -25.66 -12.56
CA SER A 419 -19.70 -26.18 -12.16
C SER A 419 -20.18 -25.58 -10.86
N ILE A 420 -21.49 -25.55 -10.69
CA ILE A 420 -22.13 -25.23 -9.42
C ILE A 420 -23.21 -26.25 -9.10
N ASP A 421 -23.12 -26.86 -7.92
CA ASP A 421 -24.12 -27.78 -7.39
C ASP A 421 -24.70 -27.21 -6.10
N MET A 422 -26.03 -27.18 -6.03
CA MET A 422 -26.75 -26.61 -4.90
C MET A 422 -27.92 -27.50 -4.50
N GLN A 423 -28.14 -27.63 -3.20
CA GLN A 423 -29.28 -28.34 -2.63
C GLN A 423 -29.90 -27.48 -1.54
N ASN A 424 -31.23 -27.40 -1.52
CA ASN A 424 -31.98 -26.67 -0.50
C ASN A 424 -31.45 -25.23 -0.33
N PHE A 425 -31.23 -24.54 -1.45
CA PHE A 425 -30.68 -23.18 -1.52
C PHE A 425 -31.65 -22.26 -2.26
N ASN A 426 -32.18 -21.24 -1.57
CA ASN A 426 -33.18 -20.32 -2.14
C ASN A 426 -34.37 -21.04 -2.82
N LYS A 427 -34.44 -20.97 -4.16
CA LYS A 427 -35.52 -21.56 -4.99
C LYS A 427 -35.19 -22.99 -5.45
N TYR A 428 -33.98 -23.48 -5.17
CA TYR A 428 -33.54 -24.83 -5.50
C TYR A 428 -33.84 -25.78 -4.33
N GLY A 429 -34.73 -26.73 -4.59
CA GLY A 429 -35.29 -27.64 -3.57
C GLY A 429 -34.42 -28.87 -3.28
N LYS A 430 -35.08 -29.98 -2.90
CA LYS A 430 -34.45 -31.25 -2.52
C LYS A 430 -33.76 -31.92 -3.73
N GLY A 431 -32.55 -32.45 -3.49
CA GLY A 431 -31.70 -33.13 -4.48
C GLY A 431 -30.52 -32.29 -4.94
N PRO A 432 -29.45 -32.91 -5.51
CA PRO A 432 -28.35 -32.17 -6.14
C PRO A 432 -28.88 -31.44 -7.39
N ASN A 433 -28.57 -30.14 -7.50
CA ASN A 433 -28.89 -29.32 -8.67
C ASN A 433 -27.57 -28.82 -9.27
N LYS A 434 -26.82 -29.75 -9.88
CA LYS A 434 -25.54 -29.45 -10.54
C LYS A 434 -25.77 -28.83 -11.92
N ILE A 435 -25.12 -27.69 -12.15
CA ILE A 435 -25.04 -26.98 -13.42
C ILE A 435 -23.56 -26.96 -13.81
N THR A 436 -23.23 -27.44 -15.01
CA THR A 436 -21.87 -27.39 -15.56
C THR A 436 -21.75 -26.30 -16.62
N PHE A 437 -20.57 -25.69 -16.69
CA PHE A 437 -20.19 -24.63 -17.61
C PHE A 437 -18.96 -25.09 -18.42
N ASP A 438 -19.20 -25.82 -19.49
CA ASP A 438 -18.23 -26.39 -20.44
C ASP A 438 -18.03 -25.56 -21.72
N GLU A 439 -18.88 -24.55 -21.99
CA GLU A 439 -18.89 -23.66 -23.16
C GLU A 439 -18.62 -22.19 -22.78
N ASP A 440 -18.37 -21.32 -23.75
CA ASP A 440 -18.06 -19.91 -23.50
C ASP A 440 -19.30 -19.03 -23.18
N LEU A 441 -20.51 -19.47 -23.54
CA LEU A 441 -21.73 -18.67 -23.39
C LEU A 441 -22.93 -19.50 -22.93
N TYR A 442 -23.59 -19.03 -21.86
CA TYR A 442 -24.79 -19.65 -21.30
C TYR A 442 -25.97 -18.69 -21.21
N VAL A 443 -27.14 -19.16 -21.63
CA VAL A 443 -28.40 -18.42 -21.50
C VAL A 443 -29.32 -19.14 -20.51
N ILE A 444 -29.56 -18.52 -19.37
CA ILE A 444 -30.47 -19.02 -18.33
C ILE A 444 -31.87 -18.41 -18.54
N LYS A 445 -32.82 -19.19 -19.09
CA LYS A 445 -34.20 -18.76 -19.39
C LYS A 445 -35.22 -19.31 -18.37
N GLY A 446 -36.28 -18.55 -18.11
CA GLY A 446 -37.40 -18.93 -17.23
C GLY A 446 -38.28 -17.74 -16.86
N PRO A 447 -39.48 -17.92 -16.26
CA PRO A 447 -40.30 -16.81 -15.78
C PRO A 447 -39.62 -16.03 -14.64
N THR A 448 -40.04 -14.77 -14.42
CA THR A 448 -39.57 -13.99 -13.27
C THR A 448 -39.88 -14.73 -11.97
N GLY A 449 -38.91 -14.81 -11.04
CA GLY A 449 -39.04 -15.58 -9.80
C GLY A 449 -38.67 -17.07 -9.87
N ALA A 450 -38.40 -17.62 -11.06
CA ALA A 450 -38.04 -19.05 -11.26
C ALA A 450 -36.66 -19.48 -10.69
N GLY A 451 -35.94 -18.58 -10.01
CA GLY A 451 -34.63 -18.90 -9.42
C GLY A 451 -33.43 -18.63 -10.33
N LYS A 452 -33.58 -17.98 -11.49
CA LYS A 452 -32.46 -17.60 -12.38
C LYS A 452 -31.34 -16.83 -11.64
N SER A 453 -31.73 -15.81 -10.89
CA SER A 453 -30.80 -15.05 -10.04
C SER A 453 -30.27 -15.87 -8.87
N SER A 454 -30.91 -16.98 -8.50
CA SER A 454 -30.48 -17.83 -7.38
C SER A 454 -29.23 -18.64 -7.74
N ILE A 455 -28.97 -18.89 -9.03
CA ILE A 455 -27.71 -19.50 -9.50
C ILE A 455 -26.55 -18.55 -9.21
N LEU A 456 -26.73 -17.28 -9.55
CA LEU A 456 -25.76 -16.23 -9.32
C LEU A 456 -25.56 -15.99 -7.82
N ASP A 457 -26.64 -16.02 -7.04
CA ASP A 457 -26.59 -15.98 -5.57
C ASP A 457 -25.80 -17.17 -4.99
N ALA A 458 -25.89 -18.35 -5.59
CA ALA A 458 -25.16 -19.53 -5.12
C ALA A 458 -23.65 -19.37 -5.37
N ILE A 459 -23.25 -18.83 -6.53
CA ILE A 459 -21.85 -18.53 -6.84
C ILE A 459 -21.30 -17.52 -5.83
N THR A 460 -21.99 -16.38 -5.63
CA THR A 460 -21.53 -15.35 -4.67
C THR A 460 -21.55 -15.85 -3.24
N PHE A 461 -22.48 -16.73 -2.89
CA PHE A 461 -22.58 -17.31 -1.57
C PHE A 461 -21.43 -18.28 -1.30
N ALA A 462 -21.09 -19.16 -2.26
CA ALA A 462 -19.97 -20.08 -2.14
C ALA A 462 -18.66 -19.34 -1.87
N LEU A 463 -18.41 -18.25 -2.61
CA LEU A 463 -17.17 -17.48 -2.49
C LEU A 463 -17.17 -16.57 -1.27
N PHE A 464 -18.19 -15.72 -1.11
CA PHE A 464 -18.16 -14.57 -0.19
C PHE A 464 -19.17 -14.65 0.97
N LYS A 465 -19.97 -15.71 1.05
CA LYS A 465 -21.10 -15.80 2.01
C LYS A 465 -22.07 -14.62 1.89
N ARG A 466 -22.27 -14.11 0.67
CA ARG A 466 -23.17 -13.01 0.34
C ARG A 466 -24.09 -13.39 -0.81
N SER A 467 -25.23 -12.70 -0.93
CA SER A 467 -26.17 -12.86 -2.04
C SER A 467 -26.17 -11.59 -2.88
N THR A 468 -26.35 -11.75 -4.20
CA THR A 468 -26.51 -10.63 -5.13
C THR A 468 -27.73 -9.76 -4.78
N ARG A 469 -28.73 -10.25 -4.04
CA ARG A 469 -30.00 -9.55 -3.84
C ARG A 469 -30.02 -8.58 -2.65
N LYS A 470 -29.02 -8.59 -1.76
CA LYS A 470 -28.89 -7.68 -0.60
C LYS A 470 -27.42 -7.55 -0.16
N ASP A 471 -26.93 -6.33 0.01
CA ASP A 471 -25.56 -6.03 0.47
C ASP A 471 -25.35 -6.17 2.00
N VAL A 472 -26.28 -6.83 2.71
CA VAL A 472 -26.24 -7.00 4.17
C VAL A 472 -26.07 -8.48 4.52
N GLY A 473 -25.16 -8.77 5.46
CA GLY A 473 -24.76 -10.11 5.89
C GLY A 473 -25.92 -11.01 6.30
N LEU A 474 -26.43 -11.78 5.34
CA LEU A 474 -27.43 -12.82 5.55
C LEU A 474 -26.82 -13.97 6.37
N ASN A 475 -27.58 -14.49 7.32
CA ASN A 475 -27.17 -15.68 8.05
C ASN A 475 -27.26 -16.92 7.15
N LEU A 476 -26.37 -17.89 7.35
CA LEU A 476 -26.40 -19.19 6.64
C LEU A 476 -27.78 -19.84 6.71
N ASP A 477 -28.48 -19.67 7.84
CA ASP A 477 -29.81 -20.19 8.10
C ASP A 477 -30.94 -19.53 7.28
N GLU A 478 -30.69 -18.37 6.68
CA GLU A 478 -31.69 -17.61 5.90
C GLU A 478 -31.71 -17.99 4.41
N ILE A 479 -30.61 -18.52 3.88
CA ILE A 479 -30.47 -18.85 2.44
C ILE A 479 -30.37 -20.36 2.21
N LEU A 480 -29.85 -21.09 3.20
CA LEU A 480 -29.50 -22.51 3.12
C LEU A 480 -30.39 -23.31 4.09
N TYR A 481 -31.41 -23.98 3.55
CA TYR A 481 -32.36 -24.76 4.36
C TYR A 481 -31.71 -26.06 4.88
N GLU A 482 -32.48 -26.84 5.67
CA GLU A 482 -31.98 -28.05 6.32
C GLU A 482 -31.37 -29.06 5.33
N ASN A 483 -30.20 -29.62 5.67
CA ASN A 483 -29.37 -30.47 4.78
C ASN A 483 -29.00 -29.82 3.42
N GLY A 484 -29.01 -28.49 3.33
CA GLY A 484 -28.56 -27.77 2.15
C GLY A 484 -27.05 -27.67 2.05
N TYR A 485 -26.59 -27.43 0.82
CA TYR A 485 -25.20 -27.10 0.51
C TYR A 485 -25.11 -26.31 -0.80
N VAL A 486 -23.98 -25.62 -0.96
CA VAL A 486 -23.52 -25.11 -2.25
C VAL A 486 -22.09 -25.61 -2.46
N ASN A 487 -21.82 -26.20 -3.60
CA ASN A 487 -20.53 -26.69 -4.04
C ASN A 487 -20.19 -26.04 -5.38
N LEU A 488 -19.10 -25.27 -5.42
CA LEU A 488 -18.65 -24.52 -6.58
C LEU A 488 -17.28 -25.05 -7.00
N GLU A 489 -17.16 -25.46 -8.26
CA GLU A 489 -15.90 -25.90 -8.89
C GLU A 489 -15.45 -24.84 -9.90
N MET A 490 -14.18 -24.45 -9.83
CA MET A 490 -13.57 -23.41 -10.66
C MET A 490 -12.16 -23.81 -11.09
N LEU A 491 -11.74 -23.38 -12.28
CA LEU A 491 -10.32 -23.40 -12.67
C LEU A 491 -9.65 -22.09 -12.28
N ILE A 492 -8.44 -22.20 -11.73
CA ILE A 492 -7.55 -21.08 -11.42
C ILE A 492 -6.20 -21.42 -12.04
N GLY A 493 -5.91 -20.84 -13.21
CA GLY A 493 -4.82 -21.33 -14.06
C GLY A 493 -5.07 -22.79 -14.46
N ASP A 494 -4.10 -23.65 -14.19
CA ASP A 494 -4.20 -25.08 -14.51
C ASP A 494 -4.81 -25.93 -13.37
N ASN A 495 -5.09 -25.32 -12.21
CA ASN A 495 -5.55 -26.04 -11.02
C ASN A 495 -7.07 -25.93 -10.83
N THR A 496 -7.69 -26.94 -10.23
CA THR A 496 -9.12 -26.97 -9.91
C THR A 496 -9.36 -26.61 -8.44
N LEU A 497 -10.05 -25.49 -8.19
CA LEU A 497 -10.50 -25.07 -6.87
C LEU A 497 -11.96 -25.50 -6.63
N THR A 498 -12.20 -26.23 -5.54
CA THR A 498 -13.54 -26.62 -5.09
C THR A 498 -13.87 -25.93 -3.78
N VAL A 499 -14.98 -25.20 -3.75
CA VAL A 499 -15.48 -24.46 -2.57
C VAL A 499 -16.84 -24.99 -2.18
N ARG A 500 -16.93 -25.60 -1.00
CA ARG A 500 -18.17 -26.17 -0.48
C ARG A 500 -18.61 -25.50 0.81
N ARG A 501 -19.84 -25.00 0.85
CA ARG A 501 -20.49 -24.44 2.05
C ARG A 501 -21.67 -25.28 2.48
N THR A 502 -21.76 -25.57 3.77
CA THR A 502 -22.81 -26.40 4.38
C THR A 502 -23.29 -25.81 5.71
N ARG A 503 -24.49 -26.24 6.15
CA ARG A 503 -25.03 -25.88 7.47
C ARG A 503 -24.35 -26.64 8.62
N LYS A 504 -23.98 -27.91 8.37
CA LYS A 504 -23.26 -28.80 9.31
C LYS A 504 -21.74 -28.64 9.18
N SER A 505 -20.99 -28.98 10.23
CA SER A 505 -19.52 -28.92 10.22
C SER A 505 -18.93 -29.94 9.24
N PRO A 506 -17.90 -29.57 8.45
CA PRO A 506 -17.29 -28.24 8.34
C PRO A 506 -18.17 -27.26 7.55
N LYS A 507 -18.43 -26.05 8.08
CA LYS A 507 -19.29 -25.03 7.42
C LYS A 507 -18.71 -24.50 6.10
N LEU A 508 -17.39 -24.61 5.92
CA LEU A 508 -16.64 -24.23 4.73
C LEU A 508 -15.51 -25.24 4.54
N ASP A 509 -15.51 -25.88 3.37
CA ASP A 509 -14.46 -26.77 2.89
C ASP A 509 -13.90 -26.22 1.58
N ILE A 510 -12.58 -26.20 1.45
CA ILE A 510 -11.85 -25.65 0.30
C ILE A 510 -10.83 -26.70 -0.13
N LYS A 511 -10.83 -27.07 -1.40
CA LYS A 511 -9.88 -28.03 -1.98
C LYS A 511 -9.24 -27.45 -3.21
N LEU A 512 -7.96 -27.76 -3.42
CA LEU A 512 -7.22 -27.47 -4.65
C LEU A 512 -6.70 -28.80 -5.21
N ASP A 513 -7.07 -29.14 -6.43
CA ASP A 513 -6.76 -30.44 -7.07
C ASP A 513 -7.09 -31.63 -6.15
N ASP A 514 -8.31 -31.61 -5.61
CA ASP A 514 -8.87 -32.55 -4.62
C ASP A 514 -8.13 -32.64 -3.27
N LYS A 515 -7.08 -31.85 -3.04
CA LYS A 515 -6.37 -31.77 -1.76
C LYS A 515 -7.02 -30.71 -0.86
N PRO A 516 -7.41 -31.04 0.39
CA PRO A 516 -7.99 -30.08 1.31
C PRO A 516 -6.98 -29.00 1.70
N LEU A 517 -7.39 -27.73 1.60
CA LEU A 517 -6.62 -26.58 2.03
C LEU A 517 -7.06 -26.12 3.43
N TYR A 518 -6.13 -25.51 4.16
CA TYR A 518 -6.39 -24.82 5.43
C TYR A 518 -7.03 -25.70 6.52
N LEU A 519 -6.65 -26.98 6.57
CA LEU A 519 -7.04 -27.87 7.67
C LEU A 519 -6.66 -27.23 9.02
N GLY A 520 -7.61 -27.20 9.95
CA GLY A 520 -7.41 -26.62 11.30
C GLY A 520 -7.68 -25.11 11.44
N LEU A 521 -7.79 -24.33 10.35
CA LEU A 521 -8.14 -22.90 10.45
C LEU A 521 -9.62 -22.67 10.77
N LYS A 522 -9.92 -21.57 11.47
CA LYS A 522 -11.31 -21.15 11.74
C LYS A 522 -11.98 -20.66 10.44
N VAL A 523 -13.31 -20.76 10.35
CA VAL A 523 -14.06 -20.36 9.15
C VAL A 523 -13.74 -18.92 8.68
N PRO A 524 -13.67 -17.89 9.55
CA PRO A 524 -13.34 -16.54 9.09
C PRO A 524 -11.93 -16.41 8.50
N GLU A 525 -10.97 -17.21 8.97
CA GLU A 525 -9.60 -17.23 8.44
C GLU A 525 -9.57 -17.94 7.08
N LYS A 526 -10.31 -19.05 6.94
CA LYS A 526 -10.52 -19.74 5.66
C LYS A 526 -11.19 -18.83 4.63
N GLU A 527 -12.16 -18.01 5.02
CA GLU A 527 -12.84 -17.04 4.14
C GLU A 527 -11.87 -15.98 3.63
N LYS A 528 -11.04 -15.37 4.49
CA LYS A 528 -10.00 -14.42 4.05
C LYS A 528 -8.99 -15.05 3.10
N LYS A 529 -8.58 -16.30 3.38
CA LYS A 529 -7.67 -17.04 2.51
C LYS A 529 -8.32 -17.39 1.18
N LEU A 530 -9.61 -17.72 1.16
CA LEU A 530 -10.37 -17.96 -0.07
C LEU A 530 -10.48 -16.70 -0.92
N GLU A 531 -10.81 -15.54 -0.34
CA GLU A 531 -10.79 -14.26 -1.06
C GLU A 531 -9.41 -13.96 -1.67
N SER A 532 -8.34 -14.30 -0.95
CA SER A 532 -6.97 -14.18 -1.46
C SER A 532 -6.68 -15.14 -2.62
N ILE A 533 -7.19 -16.39 -2.58
CA ILE A 533 -7.12 -17.36 -3.69
C ILE A 533 -8.03 -16.98 -4.87
N ILE A 534 -9.06 -16.17 -4.69
CA ILE A 534 -9.87 -15.70 -5.83
C ILE A 534 -9.27 -14.43 -6.44
N GLY A 535 -8.54 -13.65 -5.64
CA GLY A 535 -7.94 -12.38 -6.07
C GLY A 535 -8.96 -11.24 -6.24
N TYR A 536 -10.22 -11.46 -5.83
CA TYR A 536 -11.29 -10.46 -5.85
C TYR A 536 -11.99 -10.44 -4.49
N ASP A 537 -12.38 -9.24 -4.03
CA ASP A 537 -13.40 -9.10 -2.99
C ASP A 537 -14.80 -9.20 -3.61
N TYR A 538 -15.84 -9.26 -2.77
CA TYR A 538 -17.23 -9.39 -3.23
C TYR A 538 -17.61 -8.32 -4.28
N GLU A 539 -17.26 -7.06 -4.03
CA GLU A 539 -17.58 -5.94 -4.94
C GLU A 539 -16.82 -6.04 -6.27
N GLY A 540 -15.53 -6.39 -6.23
CA GLY A 540 -14.72 -6.60 -7.43
C GLY A 540 -15.24 -7.76 -8.27
N PHE A 541 -15.61 -8.87 -7.62
CA PHE A 541 -16.19 -10.02 -8.30
C PHE A 541 -17.53 -9.68 -8.96
N THR A 542 -18.45 -9.01 -8.25
CA THR A 542 -19.75 -8.64 -8.80
C THR A 542 -19.70 -7.54 -9.86
N SER A 543 -18.61 -6.76 -9.94
CA SER A 543 -18.43 -5.75 -10.99
C SER A 543 -17.72 -6.27 -12.24
N SER A 544 -17.04 -7.41 -12.14
CA SER A 544 -16.17 -7.96 -13.22
C SER A 544 -16.70 -9.25 -13.83
N PHE A 545 -17.25 -10.16 -13.00
CA PHE A 545 -17.82 -11.44 -13.44
C PHE A 545 -19.33 -11.36 -13.66
N PHE A 546 -19.96 -10.28 -13.20
CA PHE A 546 -21.40 -10.15 -13.14
C PHE A 546 -21.84 -8.79 -13.65
N ILE A 547 -22.86 -8.77 -14.50
CA ILE A 547 -23.47 -7.54 -15.00
C ILE A 547 -24.98 -7.71 -14.87
N ARG A 548 -25.63 -6.92 -14.01
CA ARG A 548 -27.10 -6.94 -13.89
C ARG A 548 -27.76 -5.96 -14.85
N GLN A 549 -29.04 -6.22 -15.09
CA GLN A 549 -29.93 -5.25 -15.72
C GLN A 549 -29.97 -3.97 -14.87
N GLN A 550 -29.74 -2.81 -15.50
CA GLN A 550 -29.58 -1.47 -14.89
C GLN A 550 -28.24 -1.16 -14.19
N GLU A 551 -27.37 -2.14 -13.90
CA GLU A 551 -26.04 -1.87 -13.31
C GLU A 551 -25.05 -1.27 -14.32
N LEU A 552 -25.26 -1.43 -15.63
CA LEU A 552 -24.48 -0.73 -16.66
C LEU A 552 -24.65 0.81 -16.58
N GLN A 553 -25.74 1.31 -15.98
CA GLN A 553 -25.92 2.75 -15.75
C GLN A 553 -25.11 3.29 -14.55
N ILE A 554 -24.48 2.42 -13.76
CA ILE A 554 -23.67 2.84 -12.61
C ILE A 554 -22.53 3.74 -13.09
N PHE A 555 -21.80 3.37 -14.15
CA PHE A 555 -20.68 4.19 -14.65
C PHE A 555 -21.09 5.60 -15.11
N SER A 556 -22.34 5.77 -15.57
CA SER A 556 -22.89 7.04 -16.03
C SER A 556 -23.26 8.00 -14.89
N ASN A 557 -23.64 7.48 -13.73
CA ASN A 557 -24.08 8.28 -12.57
C ASN A 557 -23.01 8.46 -11.48
N LEU A 558 -21.89 7.72 -11.56
CA LEU A 558 -20.79 7.85 -10.60
C LEU A 558 -19.99 9.14 -10.83
N THR A 559 -19.56 9.75 -9.73
CA THR A 559 -18.56 10.83 -9.74
C THR A 559 -17.21 10.32 -10.28
N SER A 560 -16.33 11.22 -10.74
CA SER A 560 -15.00 10.84 -11.24
C SER A 560 -14.20 9.99 -10.23
N SER A 561 -14.32 10.27 -8.93
CA SER A 561 -13.63 9.52 -7.88
C SER A 561 -14.16 8.10 -7.76
N GLU A 562 -15.49 7.92 -7.71
CA GLU A 562 -16.09 6.60 -7.56
C GLU A 562 -15.91 5.76 -8.83
N ARG A 563 -15.98 6.39 -10.01
CA ARG A 563 -15.68 5.75 -11.30
C ARG A 563 -14.26 5.21 -11.33
N HIS A 564 -13.29 5.99 -10.88
CA HIS A 564 -11.90 5.56 -10.79
C HIS A 564 -11.70 4.40 -9.81
N GLU A 565 -12.30 4.47 -8.62
CA GLU A 565 -12.21 3.39 -7.64
C GLU A 565 -12.75 2.07 -8.21
N ARG A 566 -13.86 2.12 -8.96
CA ARG A 566 -14.43 0.95 -9.65
C ARG A 566 -13.50 0.41 -10.75
N LEU A 567 -12.88 1.27 -11.55
CA LEU A 567 -11.92 0.83 -12.58
C LEU A 567 -10.66 0.20 -11.98
N VAL A 568 -10.14 0.77 -10.89
CA VAL A 568 -9.00 0.18 -10.15
C VAL A 568 -9.34 -1.21 -9.62
N LYS A 569 -10.57 -1.43 -9.16
CA LYS A 569 -11.05 -2.76 -8.73
C LYS A 569 -11.21 -3.71 -9.92
N LEU A 570 -11.82 -3.25 -11.03
CA LEU A 570 -12.06 -4.03 -12.24
C LEU A 570 -10.77 -4.57 -12.86
N PHE A 571 -9.73 -3.73 -12.96
CA PHE A 571 -8.44 -4.09 -13.54
C PHE A 571 -7.44 -4.72 -12.53
N LYS A 572 -7.90 -5.13 -11.33
CA LYS A 572 -7.05 -5.71 -10.27
C LYS A 572 -5.88 -4.83 -9.82
N LEU A 573 -5.99 -3.51 -9.95
CA LEU A 573 -4.92 -2.56 -9.62
C LEU A 573 -4.84 -2.22 -8.11
N LYS A 574 -5.62 -2.94 -7.27
CA LYS A 574 -5.66 -2.76 -5.81
C LYS A 574 -4.30 -3.02 -5.13
N ILE A 575 -3.44 -3.82 -5.77
CA ILE A 575 -2.07 -4.06 -5.31
C ILE A 575 -1.29 -2.76 -5.07
N PHE A 576 -1.45 -1.79 -5.97
CA PHE A 576 -0.78 -0.48 -5.86
C PHE A 576 -1.35 0.36 -4.72
N GLN A 577 -2.66 0.27 -4.45
CA GLN A 577 -3.27 0.95 -3.29
C GLN A 577 -2.79 0.38 -1.96
N ASN A 578 -2.57 -0.93 -1.87
CA ASN A 578 -2.03 -1.55 -0.67
C ASN A 578 -0.59 -1.10 -0.41
N ILE A 579 0.25 -1.09 -1.45
CA ILE A 579 1.63 -0.57 -1.36
C ILE A 579 1.61 0.91 -0.97
N TYR A 580 0.78 1.73 -1.61
CA TYR A 580 0.59 3.14 -1.26
C TYR A 580 0.25 3.37 0.23
N LYS A 581 -0.64 2.54 0.80
CA LYS A 581 -0.99 2.60 2.22
C LYS A 581 0.17 2.20 3.12
N LYS A 582 0.90 1.12 2.79
CA LYS A 582 2.06 0.62 3.55
C LYS A 582 3.22 1.62 3.53
N LEU A 583 3.45 2.30 2.41
CA LEU A 583 4.50 3.32 2.29
C LEU A 583 4.31 4.46 3.30
N LYS A 584 3.07 4.83 3.64
CA LYS A 584 2.81 5.86 4.66
C LYS A 584 3.37 5.47 6.03
N SER A 585 3.15 4.23 6.47
CA SER A 585 3.72 3.75 7.73
C SER A 585 5.25 3.70 7.69
N THR A 586 5.83 3.23 6.59
CA THR A 586 7.29 3.13 6.44
C THR A 586 7.96 4.51 6.41
N ILE A 587 7.37 5.50 5.74
CA ILE A 587 7.87 6.88 5.75
C ILE A 587 7.83 7.45 7.17
N ASN A 588 6.74 7.24 7.91
CA ASN A 588 6.62 7.72 9.29
C ASN A 588 7.67 7.06 10.22
N GLU A 589 8.02 5.80 10.00
CA GLU A 589 9.10 5.11 10.73
C GLU A 589 10.45 5.77 10.46
N PHE A 590 10.79 6.01 9.20
CA PHE A 590 12.04 6.70 8.85
C PHE A 590 12.08 8.15 9.34
N GLN A 591 10.96 8.87 9.36
CA GLN A 591 10.87 10.23 9.93
C GLN A 591 11.13 10.21 11.44
N ARG A 592 10.59 9.25 12.19
CA ARG A 592 10.89 9.10 13.61
C ARG A 592 12.37 8.78 13.85
N GLU A 593 12.95 7.92 13.02
CA GLU A 593 14.38 7.60 13.09
C GLU A 593 15.24 8.85 12.78
N GLN A 594 14.83 9.63 11.78
CA GLN A 594 15.44 10.93 11.45
C GLN A 594 15.40 11.90 12.63
N ASP A 595 14.24 12.05 13.28
CA ASP A 595 14.05 12.93 14.44
C ASP A 595 14.92 12.48 15.63
N ASN A 596 15.01 11.18 15.88
CA ASN A 596 15.87 10.62 16.92
C ASN A 596 17.35 10.93 16.66
N LEU A 597 17.87 10.64 15.45
CA LEU A 597 19.26 10.93 15.10
C LEU A 597 19.56 12.44 15.10
N GLN A 598 18.59 13.29 14.73
CA GLN A 598 18.73 14.75 14.86
C GLN A 598 18.80 15.18 16.32
N GLY A 599 17.97 14.59 17.19
CA GLY A 599 18.01 14.82 18.64
C GLY A 599 19.37 14.43 19.24
N GLU A 600 19.93 13.29 18.83
CA GLU A 600 21.27 12.85 19.24
C GLU A 600 22.37 13.81 18.78
N ILE A 601 22.33 14.27 17.51
CA ILE A 601 23.29 15.26 17.00
C ILE A 601 23.20 16.57 17.78
N ILE A 602 22.01 17.04 18.13
CA ILE A 602 21.84 18.28 18.91
C ILE A 602 22.37 18.11 20.34
N GLY A 603 22.08 16.96 20.98
CA GLY A 603 22.54 16.66 22.33
C GLY A 603 24.07 16.56 22.43
N LEU A 604 24.70 15.85 21.48
CA LEU A 604 26.15 15.67 21.43
C LEU A 604 26.88 16.90 20.85
N GLY A 605 26.23 17.64 19.94
CA GLY A 605 26.81 18.79 19.24
C GLY A 605 27.17 19.96 20.15
N ARG A 606 26.39 20.21 21.22
CA ARG A 606 26.70 21.27 22.20
C ARG A 606 28.07 21.09 22.86
N ARG A 607 28.47 19.84 23.10
CA ARG A 607 29.77 19.54 23.73
C ARG A 607 30.93 19.69 22.75
N VAL A 608 30.68 19.48 21.46
CA VAL A 608 31.66 19.70 20.38
C VAL A 608 31.91 21.21 20.17
N GLU A 609 30.91 22.06 20.40
CA GLU A 609 31.06 23.53 20.32
C GLU A 609 32.02 24.10 21.37
N GLU A 610 32.28 23.37 22.47
CA GLU A 610 33.23 23.77 23.52
C GLU A 610 34.70 23.52 23.13
N LEU A 611 34.96 22.71 22.09
CA LEU A 611 36.30 22.28 21.67
C LEU A 611 37.25 23.46 21.39
N PRO A 612 36.88 24.51 20.61
CA PRO A 612 37.78 25.62 20.33
C PRO A 612 38.15 26.42 21.59
N GLN A 613 37.22 26.50 22.56
CA GLN A 613 37.46 27.19 23.82
C GLN A 613 38.42 26.38 24.70
N LYS A 614 38.26 25.06 24.74
CA LYS A 614 39.16 24.15 25.48
C LYS A 614 40.56 24.08 24.86
N GLU A 615 40.67 24.06 23.54
CA GLU A 615 41.97 24.12 22.83
C GLU A 615 42.71 25.45 23.12
N LYS A 616 41.96 26.55 23.20
CA LYS A 616 42.52 27.85 23.60
C LYS A 616 42.97 27.84 25.06
N GLU A 617 42.16 27.30 25.97
CA GLU A 617 42.48 27.16 27.40
C GLU A 617 43.75 26.30 27.61
N LEU A 618 43.87 25.18 26.89
CA LEU A 618 45.06 24.34 26.90
C LEU A 618 46.31 25.11 26.46
N LYS A 619 46.19 25.90 25.38
CA LYS A 619 47.30 26.69 24.86
C LYS A 619 47.77 27.74 25.86
N GLU A 620 46.84 28.51 26.44
CA GLU A 620 47.15 29.53 27.45
C GLU A 620 47.82 28.92 28.68
N LYS A 621 47.32 27.78 29.17
CA LYS A 621 47.91 27.07 30.33
C LYS A 621 49.27 26.45 30.04
N THR A 622 49.48 25.95 28.82
CA THR A 622 50.77 25.41 28.38
C THR A 622 51.82 26.52 28.23
N GLU A 623 51.43 27.68 27.71
CA GLU A 623 52.29 28.87 27.66
C GLU A 623 52.66 29.36 29.07
N GLU A 624 51.69 29.41 29.99
CA GLU A 624 51.94 29.75 31.40
C GLU A 624 52.91 28.75 32.06
N PHE A 625 52.70 27.44 31.86
CA PHE A 625 53.58 26.39 32.37
C PHE A 625 55.03 26.59 31.91
N HIS A 626 55.26 26.83 30.62
CA HIS A 626 56.60 27.06 30.09
C HIS A 626 57.25 28.35 30.62
N MET A 627 56.46 29.41 30.85
CA MET A 627 56.99 30.61 31.50
C MET A 627 57.45 30.33 32.93
N ARG A 628 56.63 29.64 33.74
CA ARG A 628 56.99 29.31 35.13
C ARG A 628 58.16 28.33 35.22
N GLU A 629 58.27 27.37 34.31
CA GLU A 629 59.46 26.51 34.22
C GLU A 629 60.74 27.31 33.98
N LYS A 630 60.68 28.30 33.09
CA LYS A 630 61.82 29.18 32.84
C LYS A 630 62.19 30.00 34.08
N GLU A 631 61.20 30.56 34.78
CA GLU A 631 61.42 31.28 36.05
C GLU A 631 62.03 30.38 37.13
N ARG A 632 61.59 29.10 37.23
CA ARG A 632 62.18 28.10 38.13
C ARG A 632 63.65 27.85 37.80
N ASP A 633 63.99 27.69 36.52
CA ASP A 633 65.37 27.40 36.09
C ASP A 633 66.31 28.58 36.36
N GLU A 634 65.83 29.80 36.15
CA GLU A 634 66.55 31.03 36.48
C GLU A 634 66.77 31.15 38.01
N ALA A 635 65.72 30.97 38.81
CA ALA A 635 65.81 31.01 40.27
C ALA A 635 66.72 29.91 40.85
N SER A 636 66.68 28.70 40.28
CA SER A 636 67.56 27.59 40.66
C SER A 636 69.03 27.91 40.37
N THR A 637 69.31 28.50 39.21
CA THR A 637 70.66 28.92 38.82
C THR A 637 71.21 30.02 39.72
N GLU A 638 70.38 30.98 40.12
CA GLU A 638 70.79 32.02 41.08
C GLU A 638 71.04 31.47 42.48
N MET A 639 70.18 30.58 42.97
CA MET A 639 70.35 29.91 44.27
C MET A 639 71.67 29.12 44.32
N GLU A 640 72.04 28.44 43.23
CA GLU A 640 73.29 27.68 43.15
C GLU A 640 74.53 28.59 43.14
N LYS A 641 74.43 29.80 42.57
CA LYS A 641 75.50 30.81 42.66
C LYS A 641 75.68 31.32 44.09
N THR A 642 74.58 31.64 44.79
CA THR A 642 74.61 32.08 46.19
C THR A 642 75.19 31.01 47.09
N ARG A 643 74.82 29.73 46.88
CA ARG A 643 75.38 28.58 47.61
C ARG A 643 76.91 28.51 47.52
N LYS A 644 77.46 28.64 46.30
CA LYS A 644 78.92 28.63 46.08
C LYS A 644 79.63 29.80 46.78
N GLN A 645 78.96 30.94 46.91
CA GLN A 645 79.51 32.09 47.64
C GLN A 645 79.52 31.87 49.15
N ILE A 646 78.50 31.20 49.70
CA ILE A 646 78.45 30.81 51.12
C ILE A 646 79.56 29.81 51.44
N GLU A 647 79.75 28.78 50.61
CA GLU A 647 80.79 27.75 50.82
C GLU A 647 82.21 28.35 50.92
N ASN A 648 82.51 29.40 50.15
CA ASN A 648 83.82 30.06 50.17
C ASN A 648 84.12 30.88 51.44
N ILE A 649 83.10 31.36 52.16
CA ILE A 649 83.26 32.26 53.33
C ILE A 649 83.02 31.49 54.65
N GLN A 650 82.47 30.28 54.57
CA GLN A 650 82.10 29.43 55.71
C GLN A 650 83.29 29.07 56.62
N GLU A 651 84.49 28.85 56.06
CA GLU A 651 85.70 28.59 56.86
C GLU A 651 86.16 29.81 57.69
N GLU A 652 86.00 31.02 57.17
CA GLU A 652 86.35 32.25 57.91
C GLU A 652 85.29 32.58 58.98
N ALA A 653 84.00 32.36 58.66
CA ALA A 653 82.90 32.54 59.60
C ALA A 653 82.96 31.58 60.80
N SER A 654 83.34 30.32 60.56
CA SER A 654 83.54 29.34 61.65
C SER A 654 84.72 29.68 62.55
N LYS A 655 85.80 30.26 62.01
CA LYS A 655 86.93 30.81 62.78
C LYS A 655 86.54 32.04 63.61
N TYR A 656 85.70 32.93 63.11
CA TYR A 656 85.16 34.06 63.87
C TYR A 656 84.37 33.55 65.09
N ALA A 657 83.42 32.64 64.88
CA ALA A 657 82.58 32.09 65.95
C ALA A 657 83.41 31.38 67.04
N SER A 658 84.46 30.63 66.67
CA SER A 658 85.35 29.99 67.66
C SER A 658 86.22 30.99 68.43
N THR A 659 86.67 32.07 67.79
CA THR A 659 87.54 33.09 68.41
C THR A 659 86.74 34.05 69.29
N GLN A 660 85.50 34.37 68.90
CA GLN A 660 84.54 35.12 69.73
C GLN A 660 84.26 34.38 71.03
N LYS A 661 83.94 33.09 70.92
CA LYS A 661 83.69 32.23 72.07
C LYS A 661 84.90 32.15 73.02
N GLN A 662 86.12 32.02 72.51
CA GLN A 662 87.33 32.02 73.35
C GLN A 662 87.61 33.37 74.03
N THR A 663 87.21 34.48 73.40
CA THR A 663 87.39 35.83 73.96
C THR A 663 86.37 36.10 75.06
N GLU A 664 85.10 35.73 74.84
CA GLU A 664 84.03 35.77 75.84
C GLU A 664 84.35 34.85 77.02
N GLU A 665 84.78 33.60 76.79
CA GLU A 665 85.20 32.66 77.84
C GLU A 665 86.40 33.19 78.66
N THR A 666 87.37 33.87 78.03
CA THR A 666 88.53 34.42 78.76
C THR A 666 88.18 35.70 79.53
N SER A 667 87.21 36.49 79.05
CA SER A 667 86.70 37.70 79.71
C SER A 667 85.84 37.35 80.91
N GLU A 668 84.91 36.40 80.74
CA GLU A 668 84.05 35.88 81.80
C GLU A 668 84.88 35.25 82.93
N VAL A 669 85.98 34.55 82.63
CA VAL A 669 86.86 33.93 83.65
C VAL A 669 87.64 34.96 84.49
N ILE A 670 87.90 36.17 83.96
CA ILE A 670 88.52 37.27 84.72
C ILE A 670 87.46 37.91 85.62
N GLU A 671 86.30 38.22 85.05
CA GLU A 671 85.17 38.86 85.74
C GLU A 671 84.64 37.96 86.87
N THR A 672 84.51 36.65 86.64
CA THR A 672 84.13 35.68 87.68
C THR A 672 85.16 35.54 88.80
N LYS A 673 86.46 35.64 88.54
CA LYS A 673 87.47 35.57 89.61
C LYS A 673 87.53 36.84 90.47
N GLU A 674 87.26 38.01 89.87
CA GLU A 674 87.11 39.29 90.59
C GLU A 674 85.83 39.30 91.45
N GLU A 675 84.72 38.79 90.91
CA GLU A 675 83.46 38.61 91.63
C GLU A 675 83.55 37.53 92.73
N GLU A 676 84.35 36.46 92.55
CA GLU A 676 84.54 35.39 93.55
C GLU A 676 85.19 35.89 94.85
N ILE A 677 86.11 36.86 94.80
CA ILE A 677 86.73 37.47 96.00
C ILE A 677 85.69 38.26 96.82
N GLU A 678 84.80 38.97 96.15
CA GLU A 678 83.74 39.77 96.79
C GLU A 678 82.58 38.88 97.29
N TYR A 679 82.30 37.80 96.56
CA TYR A 679 81.34 36.76 96.90
C TYR A 679 81.76 35.95 98.14
N TYR A 680 83.02 35.55 98.29
CA TYR A 680 83.49 34.81 99.48
C TYR A 680 83.32 35.58 100.80
N LYS A 681 83.31 36.92 100.78
CA LYS A 681 83.03 37.77 101.96
C LYS A 681 81.54 37.82 102.33
N ASN A 682 80.65 37.82 101.34
CA ASN A 682 79.20 37.88 101.55
C ASN A 682 78.59 36.50 101.89
N LEU A 683 79.22 35.41 101.43
CA LEU A 683 78.80 34.02 101.62
C LEU A 683 78.78 33.53 103.09
N GLN A 684 79.56 34.13 103.99
CA GLN A 684 79.62 33.75 105.42
C GLN A 684 78.38 34.20 106.22
N ILE A 685 77.70 35.26 105.76
CA ILE A 685 76.52 35.86 106.41
C ILE A 685 75.24 35.12 106.01
N GLU A 686 75.14 34.69 104.75
CA GLU A 686 73.94 34.02 104.20
C GLU A 686 73.79 32.52 104.55
N PHE A 687 74.84 31.86 105.08
CA PHE A 687 74.77 30.42 105.42
C PHE A 687 73.76 30.11 106.54
N THR A 688 73.57 31.05 107.47
CA THR A 688 72.76 30.86 108.70
C THR A 688 71.26 31.03 108.46
N GLU A 689 70.85 31.78 107.43
CA GLU A 689 69.43 32.10 107.18
C GLU A 689 68.71 31.09 106.27
N LEU A 690 69.47 30.34 105.45
CA LEU A 690 68.93 29.40 104.46
C LEU A 690 68.54 28.02 105.04
N GLN A 691 68.98 27.67 106.25
CA GLN A 691 68.74 26.35 106.86
C GLN A 691 67.27 26.09 107.29
N ASN A 692 66.48 27.15 107.52
CA ASN A 692 65.14 27.03 108.10
C ASN A 692 63.99 26.89 107.10
N LYS A 693 64.21 27.13 105.79
CA LYS A 693 63.12 27.15 104.79
C LYS A 693 62.98 25.87 103.95
N LEU A 694 63.92 24.91 104.02
CA LEU A 694 63.94 23.74 103.11
C LEU A 694 63.15 22.49 103.60
N LYS A 695 62.55 22.50 104.78
CA LYS A 695 61.99 21.27 105.41
C LYS A 695 60.56 20.88 104.98
N GLY A 696 59.99 21.48 103.92
CA GLY A 696 58.52 21.55 103.75
C GLY A 696 57.82 20.90 102.54
N VAL A 697 58.46 20.36 101.49
CA VAL A 697 57.75 20.02 100.22
C VAL A 697 57.98 18.56 99.72
N LYS A 698 56.90 17.84 99.37
CA LYS A 698 56.85 16.42 98.90
C LYS A 698 56.70 16.28 97.37
N GLU A 699 56.93 15.07 96.81
CA GLU A 699 57.08 14.72 95.37
C GLU A 699 55.78 14.41 94.58
N TYR A 700 55.76 14.71 93.25
CA TYR A 700 54.58 14.60 92.35
C TYR A 700 54.82 13.85 91.01
N LYS A 701 55.94 13.12 90.82
CA LYS A 701 56.36 12.60 89.48
C LYS A 701 55.52 11.47 88.88
N LYS A 702 54.81 10.66 89.68
CA LYS A 702 54.05 9.49 89.16
C LYS A 702 52.68 9.85 88.55
N GLU A 703 52.08 10.97 88.97
CA GLU A 703 50.73 11.39 88.57
C GLU A 703 50.70 12.01 87.16
N LYS A 704 51.79 12.69 86.76
CA LYS A 704 51.96 13.35 85.46
C LYS A 704 51.95 12.37 84.28
N ILE A 705 52.71 11.29 84.39
CA ILE A 705 52.87 10.28 83.33
C ILE A 705 51.55 9.54 83.08
N GLN A 706 50.76 9.31 84.13
CA GLN A 706 49.47 8.63 84.05
C GLN A 706 48.39 9.47 83.34
N LEU A 707 48.38 10.79 83.57
CA LEU A 707 47.43 11.72 82.96
C LEU A 707 47.74 12.01 81.48
N GLU A 708 49.01 11.98 81.07
CA GLU A 708 49.42 12.19 79.68
C GLU A 708 49.05 10.99 78.78
N THR A 709 49.14 9.75 79.27
CA THR A 709 48.73 8.56 78.49
C THR A 709 47.21 8.45 78.34
N GLN A 710 46.44 8.89 79.33
CA GLN A 710 44.96 8.90 79.25
C GLN A 710 44.44 9.95 78.26
N LYS A 711 45.17 11.05 78.06
CA LYS A 711 44.83 12.12 77.12
C LYS A 711 44.86 11.63 75.66
N GLU A 712 45.93 10.95 75.24
CA GLU A 712 46.10 10.48 73.86
C GLU A 712 45.04 9.45 73.44
N VAL A 713 44.64 8.56 74.35
CA VAL A 713 43.59 7.55 74.09
C VAL A 713 42.22 8.20 73.89
N ILE A 714 41.91 9.23 74.68
CA ILE A 714 40.63 9.96 74.57
C ILE A 714 40.58 10.83 73.30
N GLU A 715 41.68 11.48 72.92
CA GLU A 715 41.75 12.29 71.69
C GLU A 715 41.57 11.43 70.43
N LYS A 716 42.08 10.19 70.41
CA LYS A 716 41.86 9.23 69.31
C LYS A 716 40.39 8.80 69.17
N ASN A 717 39.71 8.53 70.29
CA ASN A 717 38.31 8.12 70.30
C ASN A 717 37.35 9.26 69.90
N ILE A 718 37.70 10.53 70.21
CA ILE A 718 36.95 11.71 69.77
C ILE A 718 37.01 11.82 68.23
N HIS A 719 38.20 11.68 67.64
CA HIS A 719 38.36 11.78 66.19
C HIS A 719 37.61 10.68 65.42
N GLU A 720 37.61 9.45 65.94
CA GLU A 720 36.86 8.34 65.34
C GLU A 720 35.33 8.52 65.46
N LYS A 721 34.86 9.14 66.55
CA LYS A 721 33.45 9.53 66.74
C LYS A 721 33.03 10.62 65.74
N GLU A 722 33.86 11.64 65.53
CA GLU A 722 33.60 12.73 64.58
C GLU A 722 33.49 12.22 63.13
N LEU A 723 34.35 11.26 62.75
CA LEU A 723 34.34 10.66 61.41
C LEU A 723 33.01 9.93 61.12
N ILE A 724 32.56 9.09 62.05
CA ILE A 724 31.30 8.32 61.93
C ILE A 724 30.08 9.26 62.02
N GLN A 725 30.13 10.31 62.83
CA GLN A 725 29.07 11.32 62.90
C GLN A 725 28.96 12.16 61.61
N SER A 726 30.09 12.46 60.97
CA SER A 726 30.15 13.09 59.65
C SER A 726 29.46 12.22 58.58
N GLU A 727 29.74 10.91 58.55
CA GLU A 727 29.12 9.98 57.60
C GLU A 727 27.62 9.81 57.86
N LEU A 728 27.20 9.71 59.13
CA LEU A 728 25.78 9.69 59.51
C LEU A 728 25.06 10.96 59.04
N LYS A 729 25.66 12.14 59.23
CA LYS A 729 25.11 13.42 58.78
C LYS A 729 25.02 13.48 57.25
N ASN A 730 26.00 12.93 56.53
CA ASN A 730 25.95 12.85 55.07
C ASN A 730 24.79 11.97 54.59
N PHE A 731 24.63 10.75 55.13
CA PHE A 731 23.51 9.89 54.75
C PHE A 731 22.14 10.46 55.16
N GLN A 732 22.05 11.13 56.31
CA GLN A 732 20.83 11.85 56.72
C GLN A 732 20.50 13.00 55.77
N ASN A 733 21.50 13.78 55.32
CA ASN A 733 21.32 14.83 54.32
C ASN A 733 20.90 14.25 52.96
N LEU A 734 21.47 13.12 52.52
CA LEU A 734 21.05 12.43 51.29
C LEU A 734 19.59 11.95 51.38
N ILE A 735 19.14 11.44 52.54
CA ILE A 735 17.74 11.07 52.77
C ILE A 735 16.84 12.32 52.66
N GLU A 736 17.23 13.44 53.26
CA GLU A 736 16.45 14.68 53.22
C GLU A 736 16.37 15.28 51.81
N GLN A 737 17.48 15.26 51.07
CA GLN A 737 17.53 15.68 49.66
C GLN A 737 16.66 14.79 48.77
N THR A 738 16.75 13.47 48.95
CA THR A 738 15.93 12.50 48.22
C THR A 738 14.44 12.70 48.53
N LYS A 739 14.07 12.94 49.81
CA LYS A 739 12.71 13.30 50.22
C LYS A 739 12.24 14.58 49.54
N LYS A 740 13.06 15.64 49.51
CA LYS A 740 12.71 16.91 48.85
C LYS A 740 12.52 16.75 47.35
N GLN A 741 13.40 16.03 46.67
CA GLN A 741 13.34 15.80 45.22
C GLN A 741 12.04 15.08 44.81
N TYR A 742 11.72 13.96 45.45
CA TYR A 742 10.50 13.21 45.12
C TYR A 742 9.23 13.93 45.57
N THR A 743 9.26 14.65 46.71
CA THR A 743 8.11 15.46 47.15
C THR A 743 7.84 16.62 46.17
N SER A 744 8.88 17.23 45.60
CA SER A 744 8.72 18.25 44.55
C SER A 744 8.07 17.68 43.29
N GLN A 745 8.49 16.49 42.86
CA GLN A 745 7.90 15.81 41.70
C GLN A 745 6.43 15.40 41.95
N GLN A 746 6.12 14.94 43.16
CA GLN A 746 4.75 14.64 43.57
C GLN A 746 3.86 15.88 43.59
N ASN A 747 4.37 17.01 44.11
CA ASN A 747 3.62 18.26 44.15
C ASN A 747 3.31 18.78 42.75
N ASP A 748 4.26 18.70 41.80
CA ASP A 748 4.01 19.10 40.41
C ASP A 748 2.92 18.23 39.75
N LEU A 749 3.03 16.90 39.89
CA LEU A 749 2.01 15.97 39.38
C LEU A 749 0.65 16.16 40.05
N ASN A 750 0.61 16.39 41.35
CA ASN A 750 -0.64 16.66 42.08
C ASN A 750 -1.26 18.00 41.67
N ASN A 751 -0.45 19.02 41.35
CA ASN A 751 -0.93 20.28 40.79
C ASN A 751 -1.54 20.08 39.40
N GLN A 752 -0.93 19.24 38.55
CA GLN A 752 -1.50 18.88 37.24
C GLN A 752 -2.82 18.11 37.38
N ILE A 753 -2.91 17.17 38.33
CA ILE A 753 -4.15 16.44 38.66
C ILE A 753 -5.23 17.42 39.14
N THR A 754 -4.90 18.33 40.06
CA THR A 754 -5.82 19.34 40.60
C THR A 754 -6.30 20.29 39.50
N THR A 755 -5.42 20.65 38.57
CA THR A 755 -5.77 21.49 37.40
C THR A 755 -6.73 20.77 36.47
N LYS A 756 -6.49 19.48 36.18
CA LYS A 756 -7.41 18.65 35.39
C LYS A 756 -8.75 18.42 36.12
N ASP A 757 -8.74 18.23 37.44
CA ASP A 757 -9.95 18.13 38.27
C ASP A 757 -10.78 19.42 38.28
N SER A 758 -10.12 20.58 38.34
CA SER A 758 -10.78 21.88 38.22
C SER A 758 -11.41 22.10 36.83
N ARG A 759 -10.88 21.43 35.81
CA ARG A 759 -11.38 21.49 34.43
C ARG A 759 -12.52 20.50 34.20
N LEU A 760 -12.41 19.29 34.75
CA LEU A 760 -13.47 18.28 34.80
C LEU A 760 -14.72 18.79 35.54
N SER A 761 -14.56 19.41 36.71
CA SER A 761 -15.69 19.96 37.49
C SER A 761 -16.40 21.14 36.82
N LYS A 762 -15.76 21.80 35.85
CA LYS A 762 -16.38 22.87 35.02
C LYS A 762 -17.18 22.31 33.84
N LEU A 763 -16.90 21.09 33.41
CA LEU A 763 -17.61 20.40 32.33
C LEU A 763 -18.80 19.65 32.94
N LYS A 764 -20.01 20.21 32.82
CA LYS A 764 -21.23 19.53 33.25
C LYS A 764 -21.66 18.54 32.18
N VAL A 765 -21.34 17.27 32.40
CA VAL A 765 -21.69 16.19 31.49
C VAL A 765 -22.86 15.38 32.08
N ALA A 766 -23.91 15.16 31.30
CA ALA A 766 -25.17 14.56 31.77
C ALA A 766 -25.23 13.02 31.66
N MET A 767 -24.28 12.39 30.94
CA MET A 767 -24.17 10.94 30.74
C MET A 767 -22.74 10.53 30.43
N THR A 768 -22.41 9.24 30.48
CA THR A 768 -21.07 8.71 30.15
C THR A 768 -20.89 8.44 28.65
N LYS A 769 -19.64 8.26 28.19
CA LYS A 769 -19.32 7.94 26.79
C LYS A 769 -19.97 6.61 26.35
N GLU A 770 -19.97 5.60 27.21
CA GLU A 770 -20.63 4.32 26.94
C GLU A 770 -22.16 4.47 26.84
N GLU A 771 -22.77 5.29 27.70
CA GLU A 771 -24.20 5.63 27.63
C GLU A 771 -24.55 6.44 26.36
N ALA A 772 -23.68 7.34 25.91
CA ALA A 772 -23.86 8.09 24.67
C ALA A 772 -23.76 7.19 23.43
N PHE A 773 -22.78 6.28 23.38
CA PHE A 773 -22.63 5.32 22.29
C PHE A 773 -23.81 4.33 22.23
N THR A 774 -24.27 3.84 23.38
CA THR A 774 -25.44 2.95 23.45
C THR A 774 -26.74 3.69 23.07
N THR A 775 -26.87 4.96 23.42
CA THR A 775 -28.01 5.81 23.03
C THR A 775 -28.03 6.07 21.52
N LEU A 776 -26.88 6.44 20.92
CA LEU A 776 -26.76 6.66 19.47
C LEU A 776 -27.00 5.38 18.66
N ARG A 777 -26.47 4.26 19.14
CA ARG A 777 -26.67 2.95 18.50
C ARG A 777 -28.14 2.53 18.56
N SER A 778 -28.78 2.69 19.71
CA SER A 778 -30.20 2.36 19.88
C SER A 778 -31.10 3.26 19.02
N ASP A 779 -30.82 4.56 18.91
CA ASP A 779 -31.58 5.47 18.04
C ASP A 779 -31.50 5.06 16.57
N GLY A 780 -30.30 4.70 16.08
CA GLY A 780 -30.11 4.21 14.71
C GLY A 780 -30.91 2.92 14.46
N VAL A 781 -30.82 1.94 15.37
CA VAL A 781 -31.52 0.65 15.25
C VAL A 781 -33.03 0.84 15.28
N PHE A 782 -33.56 1.65 16.18
CA PHE A 782 -35.01 1.87 16.29
C PHE A 782 -35.56 2.75 15.16
N THR A 783 -34.79 3.73 14.66
CA THR A 783 -35.19 4.55 13.50
C THR A 783 -35.26 3.72 12.23
N GLU A 784 -34.26 2.87 11.97
CA GLU A 784 -34.27 1.93 10.84
C GLU A 784 -35.44 0.94 10.95
N ARG A 785 -35.67 0.37 12.14
CA ARG A 785 -36.78 -0.56 12.40
C ARG A 785 -38.14 0.10 12.17
N LEU A 786 -38.30 1.36 12.58
CA LEU A 786 -39.55 2.10 12.40
C LEU A 786 -39.84 2.37 10.92
N SER A 787 -38.85 2.85 10.15
CA SER A 787 -39.00 3.04 8.70
C SER A 787 -39.31 1.71 8.01
N ARG A 788 -38.64 0.61 8.37
CA ARG A 788 -38.96 -0.71 7.82
C ARG A 788 -40.40 -1.16 8.11
N LEU A 789 -40.90 -0.91 9.32
CA LEU A 789 -42.27 -1.24 9.71
C LEU A 789 -43.30 -0.38 8.96
N GLN A 790 -43.05 0.93 8.85
CA GLN A 790 -43.97 1.89 8.22
C GLN A 790 -43.99 1.81 6.69
N ASP A 791 -42.81 1.74 6.08
CA ASP A 791 -42.65 1.93 4.63
C ASP A 791 -42.71 0.60 3.87
N VAL A 792 -42.50 -0.53 4.56
CA VAL A 792 -42.38 -1.85 3.92
C VAL A 792 -43.31 -2.89 4.56
N GLU A 793 -43.12 -3.23 5.84
CA GLU A 793 -43.78 -4.42 6.42
C GLU A 793 -45.30 -4.26 6.60
N ILE A 794 -45.79 -3.10 7.04
CA ILE A 794 -47.23 -2.83 7.18
C ILE A 794 -47.92 -2.70 5.81
N PRO A 795 -47.43 -1.88 4.85
CA PRO A 795 -48.03 -1.79 3.51
C PRO A 795 -48.08 -3.15 2.79
N MET A 796 -47.02 -3.96 2.90
CA MET A 796 -47.02 -5.32 2.35
C MET A 796 -48.07 -6.20 3.03
N ALA A 797 -48.17 -6.21 4.37
CA ALA A 797 -49.18 -7.02 5.05
C ALA A 797 -50.63 -6.62 4.66
N GLN A 798 -50.87 -5.34 4.37
CA GLN A 798 -52.15 -4.84 3.83
C GLN A 798 -52.40 -5.32 2.41
N GLU A 799 -51.39 -5.27 1.53
CA GLU A 799 -51.49 -5.72 0.13
C GLU A 799 -51.83 -7.21 0.04
N TYR A 800 -51.29 -8.03 0.95
CA TYR A 800 -51.52 -9.49 0.98
C TYR A 800 -52.70 -9.94 1.88
N ASN A 801 -53.46 -9.01 2.47
CA ASN A 801 -54.58 -9.31 3.40
C ASN A 801 -54.21 -10.25 4.57
N ASP A 802 -53.01 -10.10 5.14
CA ASP A 802 -52.53 -10.92 6.28
C ASP A 802 -52.82 -10.21 7.62
N ASP A 803 -54.08 -10.30 8.08
CA ASP A 803 -54.58 -9.59 9.28
C ASP A 803 -53.81 -9.92 10.57
N ALA A 804 -53.25 -11.13 10.67
CA ALA A 804 -52.48 -11.55 11.84
C ALA A 804 -51.15 -10.79 11.92
N ARG A 805 -50.40 -10.76 10.81
CA ARG A 805 -49.15 -9.99 10.73
C ARG A 805 -49.38 -8.50 10.76
N LEU A 806 -50.49 -8.02 10.21
CA LEU A 806 -50.84 -6.61 10.26
C LEU A 806 -50.98 -6.13 11.71
N LYS A 807 -51.67 -6.89 12.57
CA LYS A 807 -51.77 -6.58 14.00
C LYS A 807 -50.43 -6.63 14.72
N GLU A 808 -49.62 -7.64 14.42
CA GLU A 808 -48.28 -7.80 15.00
C GLU A 808 -47.35 -6.64 14.65
N PHE A 809 -47.24 -6.28 13.36
CA PHE A 809 -46.40 -5.18 12.89
C PHE A 809 -46.89 -3.83 13.38
N THR A 810 -48.20 -3.61 13.41
CA THR A 810 -48.77 -2.36 13.93
C THR A 810 -48.50 -2.22 15.44
N SER A 811 -48.53 -3.33 16.20
CA SER A 811 -48.16 -3.33 17.62
C SER A 811 -46.67 -3.04 17.81
N SER A 812 -45.81 -3.71 17.05
CA SER A 812 -44.35 -3.51 17.10
C SER A 812 -43.94 -2.10 16.67
N MET A 813 -44.67 -1.49 15.72
CA MET A 813 -44.46 -0.10 15.30
C MET A 813 -44.76 0.88 16.43
N LYS A 814 -45.88 0.70 17.15
CA LYS A 814 -46.24 1.54 18.30
C LYS A 814 -45.23 1.43 19.43
N GLU A 815 -44.73 0.23 19.70
CA GLU A 815 -43.72 -0.01 20.73
C GLU A 815 -42.38 0.64 20.36
N THR A 816 -41.93 0.45 19.11
CA THR A 816 -40.71 1.07 18.59
C THR A 816 -40.81 2.61 18.59
N GLN A 817 -41.97 3.19 18.25
CA GLN A 817 -42.24 4.62 18.36
C GLN A 817 -42.12 5.14 19.79
N LYS A 818 -42.61 4.36 20.76
CA LYS A 818 -42.55 4.72 22.19
C LYS A 818 -41.11 4.72 22.70
N GLU A 819 -40.31 3.74 22.33
CA GLU A 819 -38.88 3.69 22.65
C GLU A 819 -38.10 4.86 22.00
N LEU A 820 -38.42 5.20 20.76
CA LEU A 820 -37.81 6.33 20.06
C LEU A 820 -38.11 7.68 20.73
N LEU A 821 -39.33 7.85 21.26
CA LEU A 821 -39.74 9.05 22.00
C LEU A 821 -38.99 9.23 23.33
N ILE A 822 -38.47 8.15 23.91
CA ILE A 822 -37.65 8.18 25.13
C ILE A 822 -36.18 8.49 24.80
N ILE A 823 -35.67 7.97 23.68
CA ILE A 823 -34.26 8.05 23.29
C ILE A 823 -33.90 9.39 22.62
N LYS A 824 -34.78 9.94 21.76
CA LYS A 824 -34.50 11.19 21.03
C LYS A 824 -34.23 12.42 21.91
N PRO A 825 -34.89 12.63 23.07
CA PRO A 825 -34.54 13.70 24.00
C PRO A 825 -33.11 13.55 24.55
N ARG A 826 -32.69 12.32 24.88
CA ARG A 826 -31.36 12.02 25.44
C ARG A 826 -30.21 12.27 24.47
N GLN A 827 -30.45 12.26 23.16
CA GLN A 827 -29.44 12.64 22.17
C GLN A 827 -28.98 14.10 22.31
N LYS A 828 -29.86 15.00 22.77
CA LYS A 828 -29.52 16.42 22.96
C LYS A 828 -28.54 16.64 24.11
N ASP A 829 -28.41 15.65 24.99
CA ASP A 829 -27.50 15.68 26.13
C ASP A 829 -26.07 15.22 25.75
N ILE A 830 -25.87 14.72 24.52
CA ILE A 830 -24.56 14.36 23.98
C ILE A 830 -23.87 15.63 23.46
N SER A 831 -23.03 16.24 24.30
CA SER A 831 -22.29 17.46 23.97
C SER A 831 -20.83 17.18 23.59
N LYS A 832 -20.15 18.15 22.97
CA LYS A 832 -18.70 18.08 22.73
C LYS A 832 -17.89 17.95 24.03
N ASP A 833 -18.43 18.45 25.13
CA ASP A 833 -17.79 18.43 26.45
C ASP A 833 -17.69 17.02 27.04
N LEU A 834 -18.55 16.08 26.60
CA LEU A 834 -18.49 14.66 26.98
C LEU A 834 -17.15 14.01 26.60
N PHE A 835 -16.70 14.24 25.36
CA PHE A 835 -15.47 13.64 24.85
C PHE A 835 -14.22 14.27 25.47
N ILE A 836 -14.29 15.56 25.80
CA ILE A 836 -13.22 16.28 26.50
C ILE A 836 -13.11 15.82 27.95
N ALA A 837 -14.25 15.55 28.62
CA ALA A 837 -14.26 15.03 29.99
C ALA A 837 -13.63 13.63 30.07
N ASP A 838 -13.97 12.73 29.16
CA ASP A 838 -13.44 11.36 29.11
C ASP A 838 -11.91 11.34 28.90
N GLU A 839 -11.40 12.14 27.97
CA GLU A 839 -9.95 12.28 27.71
C GLU A 839 -9.21 12.87 28.94
N LEU A 840 -9.81 13.85 29.61
CA LEU A 840 -9.25 14.42 30.84
C LEU A 840 -9.25 13.42 32.02
N GLU A 841 -10.22 12.51 32.07
CA GLU A 841 -10.35 11.49 33.12
C GLU A 841 -9.36 10.33 32.91
N GLU A 842 -9.15 9.88 31.66
CA GLU A 842 -8.09 8.92 31.32
C GLU A 842 -6.70 9.46 31.67
N ASP A 843 -6.43 10.72 31.31
CA ASP A 843 -5.18 11.41 31.64
C ASP A 843 -4.97 11.55 33.15
N LYS A 844 -6.02 11.90 33.89
CA LYS A 844 -5.98 11.97 35.36
C LYS A 844 -5.63 10.61 35.96
N ASN A 845 -6.24 9.54 35.47
CA ASN A 845 -5.97 8.17 35.93
C ASN A 845 -4.51 7.75 35.64
N ALA A 846 -3.97 8.13 34.48
CA ALA A 846 -2.57 7.89 34.14
C ALA A 846 -1.60 8.66 35.05
N LEU A 847 -1.89 9.93 35.35
CA LEU A 847 -1.10 10.75 36.28
C LEU A 847 -1.16 10.20 37.71
N THR A 848 -2.34 9.74 38.16
CA THR A 848 -2.52 9.15 39.49
C THR A 848 -1.70 7.87 39.66
N LYS A 849 -1.65 7.01 38.63
CA LYS A 849 -0.77 5.82 38.61
C LYS A 849 0.71 6.20 38.67
N LYS A 850 1.14 7.27 37.99
CA LYS A 850 2.52 7.77 38.07
C LYS A 850 2.87 8.29 39.46
N VAL A 851 1.95 8.99 40.13
CA VAL A 851 2.14 9.44 41.53
C VAL A 851 2.34 8.24 42.47
N ALA A 852 1.56 7.17 42.31
CA ALA A 852 1.71 5.95 43.09
C ALA A 852 3.08 5.27 42.84
N GLN A 853 3.53 5.21 41.59
CA GLN A 853 4.84 4.66 41.24
C GLN A 853 6.00 5.47 41.82
N ILE A 854 5.89 6.80 41.83
CA ILE A 854 6.91 7.68 42.43
C ILE A 854 6.96 7.51 43.95
N GLU A 855 5.82 7.33 44.62
CA GLU A 855 5.81 7.05 46.07
C GLU A 855 6.48 5.70 46.40
N GLN A 856 6.26 4.68 45.56
CA GLN A 856 6.97 3.40 45.71
C GLN A 856 8.49 3.57 45.55
N ASN A 857 8.94 4.26 44.50
CA ASN A 857 10.37 4.48 44.25
C ASN A 857 11.03 5.31 45.36
N LYS A 858 10.31 6.28 45.93
CA LYS A 858 10.75 7.08 47.08
C LYS A 858 10.94 6.21 48.33
N GLN A 859 10.02 5.29 48.61
CA GLN A 859 10.15 4.35 49.74
C GLN A 859 11.34 3.39 49.56
N GLU A 860 11.53 2.85 48.36
CA GLU A 860 12.65 1.96 48.04
C GLU A 860 14.01 2.69 48.15
N GLY A 861 14.10 3.92 47.62
CA GLY A 861 15.30 4.75 47.68
C GLY A 861 15.68 5.15 49.12
N ILE A 862 14.69 5.53 49.94
CA ILE A 862 14.91 5.88 51.35
C ILE A 862 15.31 4.65 52.17
N SER A 863 14.66 3.51 51.94
CA SER A 863 14.94 2.26 52.66
C SER A 863 16.40 1.80 52.50
N LYS A 864 17.02 2.06 51.33
CA LYS A 864 18.43 1.75 51.08
C LYS A 864 19.37 2.55 51.99
N PHE A 865 19.15 3.85 52.12
CA PHE A 865 19.97 4.71 52.99
C PHE A 865 19.68 4.50 54.48
N GLU A 866 18.43 4.22 54.85
CA GLU A 866 18.06 3.91 56.24
C GLU A 866 18.73 2.62 56.77
N LYS A 867 18.99 1.65 55.90
CA LYS A 867 19.77 0.44 56.26
C LYS A 867 21.23 0.78 56.58
N GLU A 868 21.86 1.66 55.81
CA GLU A 868 23.24 2.12 56.06
C GLU A 868 23.32 2.96 57.34
N VAL A 869 22.35 3.86 57.58
CA VAL A 869 22.25 4.62 58.84
C VAL A 869 22.13 3.68 60.04
N LYS A 870 21.25 2.66 59.98
CA LYS A 870 21.12 1.66 61.05
C LYS A 870 22.40 0.83 61.26
N ALA A 871 23.15 0.53 60.20
CA ALA A 871 24.42 -0.19 60.31
C ALA A 871 25.50 0.66 60.99
N LEU A 872 25.58 1.95 60.65
CA LEU A 872 26.49 2.91 61.28
C LEU A 872 26.10 3.18 62.74
N GLU A 873 24.81 3.35 63.06
CA GLU A 873 24.32 3.51 64.45
C GLU A 873 24.62 2.26 65.32
N LYS A 874 24.53 1.06 64.73
CA LYS A 874 24.93 -0.19 65.40
C LYS A 874 26.43 -0.21 65.69
N THR A 875 27.24 0.30 64.76
CA THR A 875 28.71 0.40 64.92
C THR A 875 29.10 1.37 66.05
N VAL A 876 28.37 2.48 66.21
CA VAL A 876 28.56 3.43 67.33
C VAL A 876 28.28 2.75 68.68
N LYS A 877 27.22 1.94 68.78
CA LYS A 877 26.89 1.18 69.99
C LYS A 877 27.86 0.05 70.29
N GLU A 878 28.28 -0.71 69.27
CA GLU A 878 29.21 -1.83 69.44
C GLU A 878 30.62 -1.37 69.86
N LYS A 879 31.05 -0.18 69.43
CA LYS A 879 32.35 0.42 69.81
C LYS A 879 32.31 1.25 71.11
N GLY A 880 31.14 1.41 71.75
CA GLY A 880 31.01 2.13 73.03
C GLY A 880 31.33 3.63 72.96
N LEU A 881 31.04 4.30 71.83
CA LEU A 881 31.34 5.72 71.60
C LEU A 881 30.27 6.70 72.15
N ASP A 882 29.37 6.21 72.99
CA ASP A 882 28.26 6.97 73.62
C ASP A 882 28.68 7.79 74.85
N GLU A 883 29.93 7.66 75.30
CA GLU A 883 30.45 8.44 76.44
C GLU A 883 30.77 9.90 76.08
N ASP A 884 30.64 10.79 77.07
CA ASP A 884 30.94 12.21 76.96
C ASP A 884 32.46 12.49 77.16
N PHE A 885 33.22 12.22 76.10
CA PHE A 885 34.68 12.29 76.10
C PHE A 885 35.23 13.73 76.24
N GLU A 886 34.47 14.74 75.84
CA GLU A 886 34.88 16.16 75.95
C GLU A 886 34.99 16.60 77.42
N THR A 887 34.03 16.18 78.25
CA THR A 887 34.01 16.46 79.69
C THR A 887 35.18 15.78 80.43
N LYS A 888 35.57 14.56 80.00
CA LYS A 888 36.75 13.85 80.53
C LYS A 888 38.08 14.50 80.10
N LEU A 889 38.20 14.96 78.86
CA LEU A 889 39.40 15.64 78.35
C LEU A 889 39.62 17.01 79.03
N GLY A 890 38.54 17.75 79.30
CA GLY A 890 38.58 19.01 80.03
C GLY A 890 39.09 18.85 81.48
N ALA A 891 38.68 17.78 82.16
CA ALA A 891 39.16 17.46 83.51
C ALA A 891 40.67 17.11 83.54
N ILE A 892 41.15 16.32 82.58
CA ILE A 892 42.57 15.90 82.49
C ILE A 892 43.49 17.10 82.17
N LYS A 893 43.08 18.02 81.27
CA LYS A 893 43.85 19.23 80.94
C LYS A 893 44.01 20.18 82.14
N SER A 894 42.99 20.28 83.00
CA SER A 894 43.01 21.09 84.23
C SER A 894 43.98 20.54 85.29
N GLU A 895 44.09 19.21 85.42
CA GLU A 895 45.01 18.58 86.39
C GLU A 895 46.49 18.68 85.97
N LEU A 896 46.80 18.52 84.67
CA LEU A 896 48.16 18.65 84.16
C LEU A 896 48.74 20.07 84.34
N GLN A 897 47.89 21.09 84.30
CA GLN A 897 48.30 22.48 84.52
C GLN A 897 48.70 22.76 85.98
N LYS A 898 48.07 22.09 86.96
CA LYS A 898 48.40 22.18 88.39
C LYS A 898 49.71 21.48 88.77
N ILE A 899 50.09 20.42 88.04
CA ILE A 899 51.36 19.70 88.27
C ILE A 899 52.57 20.52 87.80
N LYS A 900 52.42 21.27 86.70
CA LYS A 900 53.49 22.09 86.11
C LYS A 900 53.93 23.25 87.02
N GLN A 901 53.00 23.85 87.78
CA GLN A 901 53.30 24.90 88.77
C GLN A 901 54.10 24.39 89.98
N LYS A 902 53.93 23.12 90.37
CA LYS A 902 54.62 22.51 91.53
C LYS A 902 56.06 22.07 91.21
N GLU A 903 56.39 21.86 89.94
CA GLU A 903 57.72 21.43 89.47
C GLU A 903 58.73 22.59 89.56
N GLN A 904 58.27 23.82 89.31
CA GLN A 904 59.07 25.03 89.26
C GLN A 904 59.49 25.54 90.66
N GLU A 905 58.72 25.22 91.70
CA GLU A 905 58.94 25.70 93.08
C GLU A 905 59.94 24.84 93.88
N LYS A 906 60.12 23.56 93.51
CA LYS A 906 61.02 22.60 94.20
C LYS A 906 62.48 22.73 93.74
N GLU A 907 62.70 22.91 92.44
CA GLU A 907 64.04 23.00 91.84
C GLU A 907 64.84 24.24 92.32
N ASP A 908 64.12 25.31 92.66
CA ASP A 908 64.67 26.61 93.03
C ASP A 908 65.19 26.66 94.49
N LEU A 909 64.71 25.73 95.33
CA LEU A 909 65.06 25.60 96.74
C LEU A 909 66.21 24.60 96.96
N GLU A 910 66.27 23.48 96.23
CA GLU A 910 67.30 22.43 96.37
C GLU A 910 68.69 22.88 95.89
N LYS A 911 68.77 23.79 94.91
CA LYS A 911 70.04 24.34 94.41
C LYS A 911 70.72 25.31 95.38
N LYS A 912 69.99 25.93 96.30
CA LYS A 912 70.51 27.00 97.19
C LYS A 912 71.19 26.48 98.46
N LEU A 913 70.93 25.23 98.90
CA LEU A 913 71.43 24.69 100.18
C LEU A 913 72.70 23.82 100.08
N SER A 914 73.03 23.24 98.92
CA SER A 914 74.15 22.28 98.78
C SER A 914 75.53 22.92 98.57
N ARG A 915 75.61 24.25 98.49
CA ARG A 915 76.75 24.97 97.89
C ARG A 915 77.59 25.84 98.83
N LYS A 916 77.42 25.77 100.15
CA LYS A 916 78.16 26.67 101.06
C LYS A 916 78.95 25.88 102.12
N LYS A 917 80.28 26.01 102.04
CA LYS A 917 81.31 25.57 103.01
C LYS A 917 82.04 26.83 103.53
N ASP A 918 82.89 26.67 104.54
CA ASP A 918 83.68 27.76 105.15
C ASP A 918 84.75 28.31 104.18
N TYR A 919 84.70 29.60 103.86
CA TYR A 919 85.42 30.23 102.73
C TYR A 919 86.66 31.06 103.14
N SER A 920 87.12 30.90 104.37
CA SER A 920 88.19 31.72 104.95
C SER A 920 89.59 31.49 104.34
N LEU A 921 89.83 30.40 103.59
CA LEU A 921 91.15 30.06 102.99
C LEU A 921 91.24 30.21 101.45
N LEU A 922 90.12 30.43 100.74
CA LEU A 922 90.08 30.54 99.28
C LEU A 922 90.35 31.97 98.76
N ILE A 923 90.05 32.99 99.58
CA ILE A 923 90.23 34.41 99.24
C ILE A 923 91.70 34.76 98.92
N GLU A 924 92.66 34.04 99.50
CA GLU A 924 94.10 34.37 99.38
C GLU A 924 94.78 33.78 98.12
N ARG A 925 94.16 32.81 97.45
CA ARG A 925 94.71 32.13 96.25
C ARG A 925 94.29 32.80 94.94
N GLU A 926 93.05 33.25 94.88
CA GLU A 926 92.41 33.77 93.66
C GLU A 926 93.02 35.10 93.18
N ASP A 927 93.49 35.91 94.13
CA ASP A 927 94.12 37.22 93.86
C ASP A 927 95.41 37.12 93.00
N LYS A 928 96.05 35.93 92.95
CA LYS A 928 97.26 35.69 92.13
C LYS A 928 96.97 35.20 90.69
N GLU A 929 95.80 34.61 90.42
CA GLU A 929 95.46 34.06 89.09
C GLU A 929 94.91 35.14 88.14
N ILE A 930 94.19 36.13 88.66
CA ILE A 930 93.61 37.26 87.89
C ILE A 930 94.69 38.04 87.12
N THR A 931 95.89 38.18 87.68
CA THR A 931 96.98 38.93 87.05
C THR A 931 97.53 38.23 85.78
N GLN A 932 97.42 36.91 85.65
CA GLN A 932 97.91 36.17 84.48
C GLN A 932 96.91 36.13 83.33
N LEU A 933 95.62 36.04 83.65
CA LEU A 933 94.53 35.95 82.67
C LEU A 933 94.36 37.24 81.87
N ASN A 934 94.56 38.40 82.51
CA ASN A 934 94.49 39.71 81.86
C ASN A 934 95.47 39.86 80.66
N LYS A 935 96.65 39.21 80.71
CA LYS A 935 97.60 39.22 79.57
C LYS A 935 97.17 38.39 78.36
N LYS A 936 96.27 37.41 78.54
CA LYS A 936 95.79 36.52 77.46
C LYS A 936 94.63 37.16 76.70
N LEU A 937 93.78 37.92 77.39
CA LEU A 937 92.60 38.58 76.83
C LEU A 937 92.94 39.59 75.73
N ASP A 938 94.00 40.38 75.92
CA ASP A 938 94.42 41.40 74.93
C ASP A 938 94.84 40.83 73.57
N LYS A 939 95.41 39.61 73.55
CA LYS A 939 95.80 38.96 72.30
C LYS A 939 94.58 38.51 71.49
N LEU A 940 93.56 37.95 72.14
CA LEU A 940 92.35 37.43 71.50
C LEU A 940 91.48 38.55 70.92
N LYS A 941 91.37 39.68 71.63
CA LYS A 941 90.64 40.87 71.14
C LYS A 941 91.19 41.43 69.83
N THR A 942 92.49 41.29 69.58
CA THR A 942 93.14 41.78 68.35
C THR A 942 92.82 40.91 67.13
N GLU A 943 92.50 39.63 67.33
CA GLU A 943 92.22 38.66 66.26
C GLU A 943 90.77 38.73 65.77
N LEU A 944 89.82 39.04 66.66
CA LEU A 944 88.40 39.23 66.35
C LEU A 944 88.14 40.36 65.36
N VAL A 945 88.79 41.50 65.54
CA VAL A 945 88.62 42.70 64.70
C VAL A 945 88.97 42.42 63.22
N LYS A 946 89.83 41.44 62.95
CA LYS A 946 90.21 41.08 61.58
C LYS A 946 89.19 40.18 60.88
N LEU A 947 88.34 39.47 61.63
CA LEU A 947 87.44 38.43 61.12
C LEU A 947 85.96 38.88 61.04
N GLU A 948 85.61 40.01 61.66
CA GLU A 948 84.25 40.56 61.76
C GLU A 948 83.61 40.86 60.39
N ALA A 949 84.36 41.43 59.45
CA ALA A 949 83.85 41.80 58.12
C ALA A 949 83.43 40.58 57.27
N SER A 950 84.13 39.45 57.39
CA SER A 950 83.79 38.20 56.67
C SER A 950 82.55 37.53 57.25
N TYR A 951 82.35 37.61 58.57
CA TYR A 951 81.19 37.01 59.24
C TYR A 951 79.88 37.72 58.89
N GLN A 952 79.88 39.06 58.82
CA GLN A 952 78.67 39.80 58.45
C GLN A 952 78.22 39.47 57.02
N LYS A 953 79.16 39.31 56.10
CA LYS A 953 78.89 38.92 54.71
C LYS A 953 78.29 37.51 54.59
N TYR A 954 78.62 36.60 55.49
CA TYR A 954 78.03 35.24 55.55
C TYR A 954 76.55 35.26 55.99
N LEU A 955 76.19 36.14 56.94
CA LEU A 955 74.81 36.28 57.41
C LEU A 955 73.90 36.81 56.31
N ASP A 956 74.34 37.86 55.61
CA ASP A 956 73.57 38.48 54.51
C ASP A 956 73.33 37.47 53.36
N LEU A 957 74.36 36.69 52.97
CA LEU A 957 74.23 35.66 51.93
C LEU A 957 73.32 34.51 52.36
N SER A 958 73.34 34.12 53.64
CA SER A 958 72.47 33.05 54.17
C SER A 958 70.99 33.46 54.17
N GLU A 959 70.67 34.73 54.46
CA GLU A 959 69.31 35.24 54.37
C GLU A 959 68.80 35.28 52.91
N ILE A 960 69.66 35.70 51.98
CA ILE A 960 69.35 35.69 50.53
C ILE A 960 69.07 34.26 50.04
N PHE A 961 69.91 33.30 50.44
CA PHE A 961 69.73 31.88 50.09
C PHE A 961 68.39 31.32 50.61
N GLY A 962 68.00 31.66 51.84
CA GLY A 962 66.71 31.25 52.40
C GLY A 962 65.51 31.78 51.61
N LYS A 963 65.55 33.04 51.16
CA LYS A 963 64.50 33.64 50.30
C LYS A 963 64.44 32.98 48.92
N GLN A 964 65.59 32.73 48.30
CA GLN A 964 65.67 32.03 47.00
C GLN A 964 65.13 30.60 47.08
N GLN A 965 65.41 29.87 48.16
CA GLN A 965 64.88 28.53 48.39
C GLN A 965 63.36 28.51 48.52
N GLN A 966 62.78 29.47 49.24
CA GLN A 966 61.33 29.60 49.37
C GLN A 966 60.67 29.90 48.01
N GLN A 967 61.23 30.84 47.25
CA GLN A 967 60.72 31.19 45.92
C GLN A 967 60.75 29.99 44.95
N LEU A 968 61.82 29.18 44.98
CA LEU A 968 61.92 27.97 44.16
C LEU A 968 60.84 26.95 44.52
N GLN A 969 60.57 26.74 45.80
CA GLN A 969 59.55 25.81 46.28
C GLN A 969 58.13 26.25 45.90
N GLU A 970 57.85 27.56 45.93
CA GLU A 970 56.58 28.13 45.47
C GLU A 970 56.38 27.91 43.96
N LEU A 971 57.40 28.17 43.14
CA LEU A 971 57.37 27.94 41.70
C LEU A 971 57.17 26.45 41.35
N GLU A 972 57.86 25.53 42.02
CA GLU A 972 57.68 24.08 41.83
C GLU A 972 56.26 23.62 42.15
N THR A 973 55.63 24.22 43.16
CA THR A 973 54.23 23.92 43.52
C THR A 973 53.25 24.40 42.45
N ILE A 974 53.46 25.61 41.91
CA ILE A 974 52.65 26.17 40.82
C ILE A 974 52.79 25.33 39.54
N ILE A 975 54.01 24.95 39.16
CA ILE A 975 54.29 24.12 37.98
C ILE A 975 53.57 22.77 38.08
N LYS A 976 53.60 22.11 39.24
CA LYS A 976 52.86 20.86 39.48
C LYS A 976 51.35 21.04 39.34
N GLY A 977 50.81 22.16 39.83
CA GLY A 977 49.39 22.50 39.68
C GLY A 977 48.98 22.67 38.20
N LEU A 978 49.76 23.47 37.45
CA LEU A 978 49.54 23.68 36.02
C LEU A 978 49.66 22.39 35.20
N GLN A 979 50.59 21.48 35.56
CA GLN A 979 50.72 20.19 34.90
C GLN A 979 49.46 19.33 35.03
N VAL A 980 48.87 19.27 36.23
CA VAL A 980 47.62 18.52 36.47
C VAL A 980 46.45 19.14 35.70
N GLU A 981 46.36 20.47 35.65
CA GLU A 981 45.34 21.18 34.86
C GLU A 981 45.47 20.88 33.36
N ILE A 982 46.70 20.93 32.81
CA ILE A 982 46.99 20.61 31.40
C ILE A 982 46.60 19.16 31.09
N GLU A 983 46.94 18.19 31.95
CA GLU A 983 46.57 16.79 31.77
C GLU A 983 45.04 16.59 31.76
N TYR A 984 44.32 17.28 32.66
CA TYR A 984 42.86 17.24 32.71
C TYR A 984 42.22 17.82 31.45
N ILE A 985 42.65 19.02 31.03
CA ILE A 985 42.13 19.69 29.82
C ILE A 985 42.44 18.85 28.57
N THR A 986 43.64 18.27 28.49
CA THR A 986 44.04 17.39 27.37
C THR A 986 43.16 16.14 27.30
N LYS A 987 42.83 15.55 28.45
CA LYS A 987 41.91 14.40 28.50
C LYS A 987 40.49 14.79 28.04
N ASP A 988 39.99 15.92 28.51
CA ASP A 988 38.66 16.42 28.14
C ASP A 988 38.56 16.74 26.64
N ILE A 989 39.59 17.36 26.05
CA ILE A 989 39.70 17.59 24.59
C ILE A 989 39.63 16.26 23.81
N ASN A 990 40.37 15.24 24.25
CA ASN A 990 40.35 13.93 23.59
C ASN A 990 38.97 13.27 23.64
N ASP A 991 38.24 13.42 24.75
CA ASP A 991 36.89 12.89 24.86
C ASP A 991 35.88 13.68 24.00
N ILE A 992 36.02 15.01 23.91
CA ILE A 992 35.22 15.85 23.00
C ILE A 992 35.51 15.49 21.53
N GLN A 993 36.76 15.22 21.15
CA GLN A 993 37.13 14.79 19.79
C GLN A 993 36.53 13.41 19.42
N LYS A 994 36.43 12.47 20.37
CA LYS A 994 35.70 11.21 20.15
C LYS A 994 34.22 11.47 19.88
N THR A 995 33.59 12.34 20.68
CA THR A 995 32.19 12.76 20.45
C THR A 995 32.01 13.44 19.09
N GLU A 996 32.98 14.23 18.61
CA GLU A 996 32.94 14.81 17.26
C GLU A 996 32.94 13.73 16.16
N ALA A 997 33.76 12.68 16.33
CA ALA A 997 33.79 11.56 15.39
C ALA A 997 32.47 10.77 15.38
N GLU A 998 31.86 10.54 16.55
CA GLU A 998 30.53 9.93 16.68
C GLU A 998 29.46 10.77 15.96
N VAL A 999 29.43 12.09 16.18
CA VAL A 999 28.51 13.01 15.51
C VAL A 999 28.69 12.98 13.98
N LYS A 1000 29.94 12.86 13.47
CA LYS A 1000 30.19 12.68 12.02
C LYS A 1000 29.61 11.35 11.51
N GLY A 1001 29.70 10.27 12.28
CA GLY A 1001 29.08 8.98 11.97
C GLY A 1001 27.56 9.08 11.87
N ILE A 1002 26.92 9.64 12.90
CA ILE A 1002 25.46 9.82 12.97
C ILE A 1002 24.97 10.72 11.82
N ARG A 1003 25.70 11.78 11.45
CA ARG A 1003 25.37 12.62 10.28
C ARG A 1003 25.37 11.84 8.96
N LYS A 1004 26.26 10.86 8.80
CA LYS A 1004 26.31 10.00 7.60
C LYS A 1004 25.10 9.06 7.54
N GLU A 1005 24.67 8.53 8.68
CA GLU A 1005 23.44 7.72 8.79
C GLU A 1005 22.20 8.56 8.54
N LEU A 1006 22.12 9.77 9.13
CA LEU A 1006 21.04 10.72 8.89
C LEU A 1006 20.89 11.05 7.40
N LYS A 1007 22.00 11.19 6.67
CA LYS A 1007 21.96 11.39 5.21
C LYS A 1007 21.30 10.21 4.50
N LYS A 1008 21.69 8.96 4.83
CA LYS A 1008 21.07 7.77 4.24
C LYS A 1008 19.58 7.67 4.54
N ILE A 1009 19.15 8.04 5.74
CA ILE A 1009 17.72 8.05 6.10
C ILE A 1009 16.97 9.12 5.30
N LYS A 1010 17.55 10.31 5.13
CA LYS A 1010 16.97 11.36 4.28
C LYS A 1010 16.77 10.88 2.84
N ASP A 1011 17.79 10.24 2.26
CA ASP A 1011 17.72 9.67 0.92
C ASP A 1011 16.61 8.60 0.83
N LYS A 1012 16.46 7.74 1.85
CA LYS A 1012 15.35 6.77 1.93
C LYS A 1012 13.98 7.45 2.03
N ILE A 1013 13.84 8.49 2.85
CA ILE A 1013 12.58 9.24 2.98
C ILE A 1013 12.20 9.84 1.62
N GLU A 1014 13.15 10.43 0.91
CA GLU A 1014 12.92 10.97 -0.43
C GLU A 1014 12.45 9.89 -1.42
N ILE A 1015 13.17 8.77 -1.51
CA ILE A 1015 12.80 7.64 -2.39
C ILE A 1015 11.40 7.12 -2.08
N TYR A 1016 11.10 6.83 -0.81
CA TYR A 1016 9.81 6.26 -0.42
C TYR A 1016 8.66 7.28 -0.60
N THR A 1017 8.95 8.58 -0.46
CA THR A 1017 7.98 9.65 -0.72
C THR A 1017 7.65 9.74 -2.21
N LEU A 1018 8.66 9.71 -3.09
CA LEU A 1018 8.46 9.65 -4.54
C LEU A 1018 7.67 8.39 -4.95
N LEU A 1019 8.03 7.22 -4.40
CA LEU A 1019 7.27 5.98 -4.63
C LEU A 1019 5.81 6.14 -4.21
N ARG A 1020 5.53 6.81 -3.09
CA ARG A 1020 4.16 6.97 -2.57
C ARG A 1020 3.36 8.01 -3.35
N GLU A 1021 3.90 9.19 -3.58
CA GLU A 1021 3.14 10.35 -4.06
C GLU A 1021 3.07 10.43 -5.59
N ASP A 1022 4.11 9.94 -6.27
CA ASP A 1022 4.22 10.06 -7.72
C ASP A 1022 3.98 8.77 -8.50
N ILE A 1023 4.26 7.62 -7.88
CA ILE A 1023 4.26 6.31 -8.56
C ILE A 1023 3.06 5.46 -8.12
N PHE A 1024 2.97 5.09 -6.85
CA PHE A 1024 1.90 4.21 -6.35
C PHE A 1024 0.62 4.98 -5.96
N HIS A 1025 0.65 6.31 -6.06
CA HIS A 1025 -0.54 7.16 -5.92
C HIS A 1025 -1.59 6.83 -6.98
N LEU A 1026 -2.84 7.22 -6.74
CA LEU A 1026 -3.96 7.01 -7.68
C LEU A 1026 -3.68 7.59 -9.09
N ASN A 1027 -2.97 8.72 -9.14
CA ASN A 1027 -2.56 9.38 -10.40
C ASN A 1027 -1.26 8.84 -11.00
N GLY A 1028 -0.63 7.82 -10.40
CA GLY A 1028 0.57 7.18 -10.92
C GLY A 1028 0.22 5.92 -11.73
N VAL A 1029 0.75 4.76 -11.30
CA VAL A 1029 0.58 3.47 -12.01
C VAL A 1029 -0.89 3.11 -12.28
N PRO A 1030 -1.85 3.31 -11.36
CA PRO A 1030 -3.26 3.01 -11.62
C PRO A 1030 -3.87 3.84 -12.76
N LYS A 1031 -3.59 5.14 -12.81
CA LYS A 1031 -4.05 6.03 -13.88
C LYS A 1031 -3.37 5.65 -15.21
N PHE A 1032 -2.06 5.44 -15.19
CA PHE A 1032 -1.29 5.00 -16.35
C PHE A 1032 -1.79 3.68 -16.94
N ALA A 1033 -2.13 2.71 -16.08
CA ALA A 1033 -2.69 1.43 -16.50
C ALA A 1033 -4.04 1.61 -17.19
N ILE A 1034 -4.94 2.44 -16.64
CA ILE A 1034 -6.22 2.76 -17.27
C ILE A 1034 -5.97 3.42 -18.64
N GLU A 1035 -5.12 4.45 -18.69
CA GLU A 1035 -4.77 5.16 -19.94
C GLU A 1035 -4.20 4.24 -21.02
N LYS A 1036 -3.41 3.22 -20.63
CA LYS A 1036 -2.90 2.20 -21.57
C LYS A 1036 -3.99 1.26 -22.10
N ILE A 1037 -5.04 0.97 -21.33
CA ILE A 1037 -6.10 0.03 -21.71
C ILE A 1037 -7.17 0.69 -22.59
N LEU A 1038 -7.47 1.97 -22.35
CA LEU A 1038 -8.57 2.66 -23.03
C LEU A 1038 -8.51 2.59 -24.56
N PRO A 1039 -7.34 2.69 -25.23
CA PRO A 1039 -7.25 2.48 -26.67
C PRO A 1039 -7.70 1.08 -27.10
N ALA A 1040 -7.24 0.02 -26.42
CA ALA A 1040 -7.63 -1.36 -26.72
C ALA A 1040 -9.15 -1.56 -26.58
N ILE A 1041 -9.74 -1.03 -25.51
CA ILE A 1041 -11.20 -1.06 -25.29
C ILE A 1041 -11.93 -0.26 -26.38
N SER A 1042 -11.40 0.90 -26.77
CA SER A 1042 -11.97 1.74 -27.85
C SER A 1042 -12.04 0.96 -29.15
N ILE A 1043 -10.96 0.27 -29.52
CA ILE A 1043 -10.87 -0.54 -30.74
C ILE A 1043 -11.93 -1.66 -30.71
N SER A 1044 -11.93 -2.49 -29.67
CA SER A 1044 -12.88 -3.61 -29.58
C SER A 1044 -14.33 -3.15 -29.50
N ALA A 1045 -14.62 -2.07 -28.77
CA ALA A 1045 -15.96 -1.51 -28.70
C ALA A 1045 -16.41 -0.93 -30.04
N SER A 1046 -15.52 -0.28 -30.79
CA SER A 1046 -15.79 0.24 -32.13
C SER A 1046 -16.09 -0.88 -33.12
N GLU A 1047 -15.31 -1.97 -33.12
CA GLU A 1047 -15.54 -3.14 -33.97
C GLU A 1047 -16.91 -3.77 -33.67
N ILE A 1048 -17.19 -4.05 -32.39
CA ILE A 1048 -18.47 -4.62 -31.96
C ILE A 1048 -19.64 -3.71 -32.35
N LEU A 1049 -19.52 -2.39 -32.13
CA LEU A 1049 -20.60 -1.47 -32.44
C LEU A 1049 -20.78 -1.29 -33.96
N ASN A 1050 -19.69 -1.25 -34.72
CA ASN A 1050 -19.72 -1.22 -36.18
C ASN A 1050 -20.44 -2.45 -36.74
N ASP A 1051 -20.16 -3.63 -36.18
CA ASP A 1051 -20.81 -4.88 -36.59
C ASP A 1051 -22.28 -4.93 -36.16
N LEU A 1052 -22.60 -4.50 -34.93
CA LEU A 1052 -23.98 -4.49 -34.41
C LEU A 1052 -24.88 -3.45 -35.10
N THR A 1053 -24.30 -2.38 -35.64
CA THR A 1053 -25.05 -1.24 -36.18
C THR A 1053 -24.94 -1.13 -37.70
N ASP A 1054 -24.36 -2.14 -38.35
CA ASP A 1054 -24.13 -2.20 -39.79
C ASP A 1054 -23.41 -0.94 -40.31
N GLY A 1055 -22.39 -0.51 -39.57
CA GLY A 1055 -21.57 0.66 -39.87
C GLY A 1055 -22.22 2.02 -39.62
N LYS A 1056 -23.41 2.07 -38.98
CA LYS A 1056 -24.06 3.33 -38.61
C LYS A 1056 -23.28 4.10 -37.53
N PHE A 1057 -22.70 3.38 -36.58
CA PHE A 1057 -21.72 3.91 -35.63
C PHE A 1057 -20.45 3.11 -35.83
N ASN A 1058 -19.37 3.78 -36.21
CA ASN A 1058 -18.15 3.11 -36.65
C ASN A 1058 -16.98 3.32 -35.69
N GLN A 1059 -17.13 4.22 -34.71
CA GLN A 1059 -16.06 4.56 -33.79
C GLN A 1059 -16.62 4.92 -32.41
N ILE A 1060 -16.13 4.23 -31.40
CA ILE A 1060 -16.21 4.63 -30.00
C ILE A 1060 -14.81 5.00 -29.54
N ILE A 1061 -14.63 6.24 -29.07
CA ILE A 1061 -13.37 6.70 -28.49
C ILE A 1061 -13.56 6.90 -27.00
N PHE A 1062 -12.73 6.23 -26.20
CA PHE A 1062 -12.60 6.49 -24.78
C PHE A 1062 -11.46 7.49 -24.55
N ILE A 1063 -11.78 8.74 -24.23
CA ILE A 1063 -10.78 9.79 -24.00
C ILE A 1063 -10.52 9.91 -22.49
N PRO A 1064 -9.28 9.74 -22.01
CA PRO A 1064 -8.98 9.94 -20.59
C PRO A 1064 -9.21 11.39 -20.17
N LEU A 1065 -9.74 11.58 -18.97
CA LEU A 1065 -9.96 12.91 -18.40
C LEU A 1065 -8.61 13.60 -18.07
N GLY A 1066 -8.45 14.85 -18.50
CA GLY A 1066 -7.23 15.63 -18.27
C GLY A 1066 -7.03 16.09 -16.80
N GLY A 1067 -5.77 16.32 -16.43
CA GLY A 1067 -5.38 16.88 -15.13
C GLY A 1067 -5.50 15.90 -13.95
N ASN A 1068 -5.98 16.38 -12.80
CA ASN A 1068 -6.20 15.59 -11.57
C ASN A 1068 -7.51 14.79 -11.59
N ARG A 1069 -8.30 14.89 -12.65
CA ARG A 1069 -9.52 14.09 -12.81
C ARG A 1069 -9.14 12.71 -13.30
N VAL A 1070 -9.82 11.69 -12.79
CA VAL A 1070 -9.57 10.31 -13.18
C VAL A 1070 -10.84 9.69 -13.73
N GLY A 1071 -10.72 8.97 -14.85
CA GLY A 1071 -11.83 8.43 -15.63
C GLY A 1071 -11.66 8.76 -17.11
N PHE A 1072 -12.72 8.55 -17.88
CA PHE A 1072 -12.75 8.79 -19.32
C PHE A 1072 -14.11 9.34 -19.73
N GLU A 1073 -14.11 10.01 -20.88
CA GLU A 1073 -15.29 10.38 -21.65
C GLU A 1073 -15.44 9.40 -22.82
N ILE A 1074 -16.69 9.12 -23.18
CA ILE A 1074 -17.01 8.24 -24.29
C ILE A 1074 -17.59 9.11 -25.40
N TYR A 1075 -16.96 9.07 -26.56
CA TYR A 1075 -17.45 9.68 -27.77
C TYR A 1075 -17.87 8.58 -28.73
N VAL A 1076 -19.09 8.65 -29.23
CA VAL A 1076 -19.62 7.71 -30.22
C VAL A 1076 -19.84 8.49 -31.50
N TYR A 1077 -19.21 8.05 -32.58
CA TYR A 1077 -19.26 8.68 -33.90
C TYR A 1077 -20.05 7.85 -34.90
#